data_AF-A0A2H5X9W6-F1
#
_entry.id   AF-A0A2H5X9W6-F1
#
_cell.length_a   1.000
_cell.length_b   1.000
_cell.length_c   1.000
_cell.angle_alpha   90.00
_cell.angle_beta   90.00
_cell.angle_gamma   90.00
#
_symmetry.space_group_name_H-M   'P 1'
#
loop_
_entity.id
_entity.type
_entity.pdbx_description
1 polymer ?
#
loop_
_entity_poly.entity_id
_entity_poly.type
_entity_poly.pdbx_seq_one_letter_code
_entity_poly.pdbx_strand_id
1 'polypeptide(L)'
;MGKRRPPWRGRLQRFADRAPVGFFTADADGRITAANPALAHLLGYASPTLLYGNRWDLWIADAAMGEELQRQLDTQGSVGPSFTPLRRADGTCCWASLTLWQTRDGGCEGIVAEGWCGQAGLISALLSALPVRLVVLDANGTIVAVNDAWLQFAREQGLQDLSRVGVGANYLAVCQRAAAAGDELAAQALEGLQSVLSGRLRQWQMEYPCRTPQGELWFLMFAAPLPLPSGGAVVAHFDITDRRQMEMVLRQRHDALTLRQRWLEKVLQLGKEISRTTDLTQCLHKIGESVRHGLDFDRVGIFLYDPSNDRFVGVLGVSRTGSWVESFRLMEGEAEGALRQLVAHPDGFLYITNYHATFRGVADPEMEGVTEHAAVAMWTGDTPVGVLCVDNLLTQRPMAPEQLEALRLFAGYAGIAIQNARLWQERQRYYDYAQRVLELGKEISRVTDLRACLLQIRNAVVNGLGFDRAAVWLYDEERDIFRGTYGTSRTGELTDEWSETIPREGTHTLRRVLEEPDGFVYTPNYSQQLNLPPDHAMFGVNEHVTVALWGWGKPIGVLCADNLLTQRPMAPEQLEALRLFAGYAGIAIQNARLWEEQQKRSAQLATLNRLVHVANQRLDPVSIVRIAVQELSGQLPESGLVAVVRDVAGQQWQVAAANDRGIQVLRHLGVSLGDTLTPEALPSLEDGVLVWTAEDQCPCPLGDAARFAGWAAGAIFAITFGEEPLGVLAVFCPETEYLDAGALSFLRAVSDHLAVILHNAHLFTRLQSAYEELQRTQAALLQQERLRVLGQMASGMAHEVNNALVPILAFAELLETVDHPALREAAVHTRRAVDDIVTMVRQLQAFYRPHHQQEALEPVNLNEVVQQVVEMTRPRWYDMPQREGVTIRLITALDPDLPPIAGVAAELREALTNVLFNAVDAIVAKGARSGEITIRTYRHDGVVVEVQDTGVGMDDDIKSRCLEPFFTTKGERGTGLGLAIVYGIVQRHEGRLDIESRLGQGTLVRLWLPLRVPMPAATPPVEPTVPSLRVLVIDDDARVRVILQTMLQHLGHRAVTAGSGREGLARLEEALSRGDAFDMLITDLGMPEMSGEEVIARVKRVLPHLPVIVLTGWGREQAPPTADGALGKPVRLQELRRAIAEVWRKTR
;
A
#
# COMPACT_ATOMS: atom_id res chain seq x y z
N MET A 1 -84.80 23.94 6.97
CA MET A 1 -84.79 24.11 5.49
C MET A 1 -83.93 22.97 4.92
N GLY A 2 -84.33 22.17 3.94
CA GLY A 2 -85.54 22.19 3.14
C GLY A 2 -85.92 20.79 2.65
N LYS A 3 -87.24 20.58 2.61
CA LYS A 3 -88.02 19.85 1.60
C LYS A 3 -87.48 18.49 1.13
N ARG A 4 -88.19 17.44 1.53
CA ARG A 4 -89.14 16.75 0.63
C ARG A 4 -90.07 15.85 1.45
N ARG A 5 -91.33 16.27 1.57
CA ARG A 5 -92.45 15.40 1.91
C ARG A 5 -92.44 14.23 0.91
N PRO A 6 -92.32 12.96 1.36
CA PRO A 6 -92.33 11.86 0.41
C PRO A 6 -93.78 11.53 -0.01
N PRO A 7 -94.00 11.12 -1.27
CA PRO A 7 -95.28 11.11 -1.94
C PRO A 7 -95.97 9.75 -1.82
N TRP A 8 -96.19 9.27 -0.59
CA TRP A 8 -96.71 7.91 -0.34
C TRP A 8 -98.22 7.81 -0.10
N ARG A 9 -98.96 8.92 0.09
CA ARG A 9 -100.43 8.87 0.26
C ARG A 9 -101.20 8.43 -1.00
N GLY A 10 -100.63 8.55 -2.21
CA GLY A 10 -101.34 8.20 -3.45
C GLY A 10 -101.24 6.74 -3.92
N ARG A 11 -100.20 5.98 -3.50
CA ARG A 11 -99.98 4.59 -3.92
C ARG A 11 -100.52 3.54 -2.94
N LEU A 12 -100.58 3.85 -1.65
CA LEU A 12 -101.17 2.97 -0.63
C LEU A 12 -102.70 3.02 -0.60
N GLN A 13 -103.31 4.14 -0.98
CA GLN A 13 -104.77 4.30 -0.93
C GLN A 13 -105.51 3.40 -1.95
N ARG A 14 -104.95 3.23 -3.15
CA ARG A 14 -105.47 2.26 -4.16
C ARG A 14 -105.30 0.79 -3.75
N PHE A 15 -104.34 0.50 -2.87
CA PHE A 15 -104.08 -0.84 -2.36
C PHE A 15 -105.00 -1.15 -1.16
N ALA A 16 -105.22 -0.17 -0.28
CA ALA A 16 -106.14 -0.26 0.84
C ALA A 16 -107.62 -0.40 0.40
N ASP A 17 -108.05 0.27 -0.68
CA ASP A 17 -109.42 0.18 -1.20
C ASP A 17 -109.78 -1.22 -1.75
N ARG A 18 -108.78 -2.05 -2.08
CA ARG A 18 -108.95 -3.42 -2.62
C ARG A 18 -108.54 -4.52 -1.64
N ALA A 19 -108.09 -4.18 -0.44
CA ALA A 19 -107.66 -5.16 0.55
C ALA A 19 -108.88 -5.89 1.16
N PRO A 20 -108.83 -7.23 1.35
CA PRO A 20 -109.91 -8.01 1.98
C PRO A 20 -109.97 -7.85 3.51
N VAL A 21 -109.29 -6.83 4.05
CA VAL A 21 -109.13 -6.56 5.48
C VAL A 21 -109.49 -5.09 5.70
N GLY A 22 -110.14 -4.78 6.82
CA GLY A 22 -110.49 -3.41 7.19
C GLY A 22 -109.25 -2.61 7.56
N PHE A 23 -109.09 -1.42 6.99
CA PHE A 23 -108.02 -0.46 7.33
C PHE A 23 -108.63 0.87 7.70
N PHE A 24 -108.12 1.51 8.75
CA PHE A 24 -108.46 2.90 9.12
C PHE A 24 -107.27 3.69 9.66
N THR A 25 -107.40 5.01 9.59
CA THR A 25 -106.55 5.97 10.28
C THR A 25 -107.41 6.88 11.15
N ALA A 26 -106.94 7.24 12.33
CA ALA A 26 -107.58 8.14 13.27
C ALA A 26 -106.61 9.23 13.75
N ASP A 27 -107.17 10.39 14.14
CA ASP A 27 -106.41 11.51 14.70
C ASP A 27 -106.04 11.28 16.18
N ALA A 28 -105.39 12.27 16.80
CA ALA A 28 -104.92 12.19 18.19
C ALA A 28 -106.05 12.07 19.23
N ASP A 29 -107.30 12.41 18.86
CA ASP A 29 -108.49 12.25 19.71
C ASP A 29 -109.19 10.89 19.47
N GLY A 30 -108.58 10.02 18.66
CA GLY A 30 -109.10 8.70 18.30
C GLY A 30 -110.22 8.73 17.26
N ARG A 31 -110.45 9.87 16.59
CA ARG A 31 -111.51 10.01 15.58
C ARG A 31 -111.00 9.62 14.19
N ILE A 32 -111.81 8.85 13.48
CA ILE A 32 -111.43 8.29 12.18
C ILE A 32 -111.36 9.38 11.11
N THR A 33 -110.22 9.47 10.45
CA THR A 33 -109.91 10.43 9.38
C THR A 33 -109.94 9.78 8.00
N ALA A 34 -109.70 8.47 7.91
CA ALA A 34 -109.88 7.68 6.68
C ALA A 34 -110.17 6.21 7.01
N ALA A 35 -110.92 5.53 6.14
CA ALA A 35 -111.26 4.11 6.25
C ALA A 35 -111.52 3.52 4.86
N ASN A 36 -111.25 2.22 4.67
CA ASN A 36 -111.51 1.53 3.41
C ASN A 36 -112.93 0.88 3.39
N PRO A 37 -113.44 0.50 2.21
CA PRO A 37 -114.75 -0.18 2.07
C PRO A 37 -114.88 -1.47 2.88
N ALA A 38 -113.80 -2.24 3.03
CA ALA A 38 -113.82 -3.51 3.76
C ALA A 38 -114.13 -3.32 5.25
N LEU A 39 -113.63 -2.24 5.88
CA LEU A 39 -113.94 -1.92 7.27
C LEU A 39 -115.41 -1.52 7.45
N ALA A 40 -115.94 -0.70 6.52
CA ALA A 40 -117.35 -0.31 6.55
C ALA A 40 -118.27 -1.53 6.41
N HIS A 41 -117.92 -2.47 5.52
CA HIS A 41 -118.65 -3.72 5.36
C HIS A 41 -118.59 -4.60 6.63
N LEU A 42 -117.40 -4.76 7.23
CA LEU A 42 -117.20 -5.57 8.45
C LEU A 42 -118.03 -5.06 9.64
N LEU A 43 -118.17 -3.73 9.75
CA LEU A 43 -118.93 -3.06 10.80
C LEU A 43 -120.41 -2.81 10.42
N GLY A 44 -120.85 -3.18 9.22
CA GLY A 44 -122.24 -3.04 8.78
C GLY A 44 -122.67 -1.63 8.37
N TYR A 45 -121.74 -0.74 7.99
CA TYR A 45 -122.02 0.59 7.46
C TYR A 45 -122.08 0.61 5.93
N ALA A 46 -123.02 1.38 5.36
CA ALA A 46 -123.24 1.46 3.91
C ALA A 46 -122.10 2.14 3.12
N SER A 47 -121.26 2.94 3.78
CA SER A 47 -120.13 3.64 3.16
C SER A 47 -119.05 3.98 4.22
N PRO A 48 -117.75 3.93 3.87
CA PRO A 48 -116.66 4.37 4.77
C PRO A 48 -116.78 5.80 5.26
N THR A 49 -117.40 6.69 4.47
CA THR A 49 -117.60 8.09 4.85
C THR A 49 -118.48 8.26 6.10
N LEU A 50 -119.33 7.28 6.42
CA LEU A 50 -120.15 7.28 7.64
C LEU A 50 -119.34 6.96 8.91
N LEU A 51 -118.11 6.46 8.75
CA LEU A 51 -117.20 6.20 9.87
C LEU A 51 -116.39 7.44 10.25
N TYR A 52 -116.29 8.44 9.36
CA TYR A 52 -115.40 9.59 9.58
C TYR A 52 -115.89 10.46 10.72
N GLY A 53 -114.97 10.83 11.62
CA GLY A 53 -115.27 11.59 12.84
C GLY A 53 -115.74 10.75 14.03
N ASN A 54 -116.07 9.46 13.85
CA ASN A 54 -116.38 8.53 14.95
C ASN A 54 -115.10 8.05 15.63
N ARG A 55 -115.20 7.74 16.93
CA ARG A 55 -114.12 7.15 17.71
C ARG A 55 -114.02 5.64 17.48
N TRP A 56 -112.82 5.13 17.18
CA TRP A 56 -112.61 3.73 16.79
C TRP A 56 -112.89 2.73 17.93
N ASP A 57 -112.65 3.13 19.17
CA ASP A 57 -112.85 2.33 20.39
C ASP A 57 -114.34 2.10 20.72
N LEU A 58 -115.25 2.92 20.18
CA LEU A 58 -116.70 2.76 20.36
C LEU A 58 -117.29 1.52 19.66
N TRP A 59 -116.53 0.89 18.77
CA TRP A 59 -116.90 -0.36 18.14
C TRP A 59 -116.54 -1.56 18.98
N ILE A 60 -115.76 -1.42 20.04
CA ILE A 60 -115.45 -2.55 20.90
C ILE A 60 -116.68 -2.80 21.78
N ALA A 61 -117.15 -4.06 21.81
CA ALA A 61 -118.36 -4.41 22.55
C ALA A 61 -118.20 -4.25 24.07
N ASP A 62 -116.98 -4.40 24.58
CA ASP A 62 -116.61 -4.22 25.99
C ASP A 62 -115.78 -2.94 26.16
N ALA A 63 -116.32 -1.96 26.89
CA ALA A 63 -115.68 -0.67 27.11
C ALA A 63 -114.37 -0.76 27.91
N ALA A 64 -114.26 -1.71 28.86
CA ALA A 64 -113.03 -1.90 29.63
C ALA A 64 -111.88 -2.44 28.74
N MET A 65 -112.22 -3.29 27.75
CA MET A 65 -111.25 -3.75 26.76
C MET A 65 -110.79 -2.59 25.85
N GLY A 66 -111.69 -1.68 25.47
CA GLY A 66 -111.34 -0.51 24.68
C GLY A 66 -110.37 0.44 25.38
N GLU A 67 -110.61 0.75 26.66
CA GLU A 67 -109.72 1.59 27.48
C GLU A 67 -108.33 0.95 27.66
N GLU A 68 -108.27 -0.35 27.89
CA GLU A 68 -107.00 -1.07 28.03
C GLU A 68 -106.18 -1.08 26.74
N LEU A 69 -106.82 -1.25 25.58
CA LEU A 69 -106.15 -1.18 24.28
C LEU A 69 -105.64 0.24 23.98
N GLN A 70 -106.41 1.28 24.32
CA GLN A 70 -105.94 2.67 24.20
C GLN A 70 -104.73 2.93 25.11
N ARG A 71 -104.77 2.47 26.36
CA ARG A 71 -103.66 2.60 27.31
C ARG A 71 -102.39 1.88 26.83
N GLN A 72 -102.54 0.69 26.26
CA GLN A 72 -101.42 -0.05 25.66
C GLN A 72 -100.85 0.67 24.44
N LEU A 73 -101.71 1.28 23.61
CA LEU A 73 -101.27 2.05 22.45
C LEU A 73 -100.48 3.29 22.86
N ASP A 74 -100.93 4.01 23.89
CA ASP A 74 -100.25 5.21 24.40
C ASP A 74 -98.92 4.89 25.10
N THR A 75 -98.79 3.71 25.70
CA THR A 75 -97.56 3.30 26.42
C THR A 75 -96.54 2.57 25.54
N GLN A 76 -96.99 1.75 24.58
CA GLN A 76 -96.13 0.87 23.79
C GLN A 76 -95.99 1.30 22.33
N GLY A 77 -96.80 2.25 21.85
CA GLY A 77 -96.77 2.75 20.47
C GLY A 77 -97.35 1.79 19.42
N SER A 78 -97.73 0.56 19.79
CA SER A 78 -98.44 -0.40 18.95
C SER A 78 -99.15 -1.46 19.78
N VAL A 79 -100.26 -2.00 19.27
CA VAL A 79 -101.12 -2.99 19.93
C VAL A 79 -101.57 -4.03 18.91
N GLY A 80 -101.47 -5.32 19.22
CA GLY A 80 -102.03 -6.40 18.40
C GLY A 80 -101.06 -7.11 17.45
N PRO A 81 -101.48 -8.26 16.85
CA PRO A 81 -102.88 -8.67 16.67
C PRO A 81 -103.56 -9.17 17.95
N SER A 82 -104.67 -8.54 18.32
CA SER A 82 -105.53 -8.91 19.45
C SER A 82 -106.93 -9.27 18.97
N PHE A 83 -107.44 -10.45 19.35
CA PHE A 83 -108.81 -10.85 19.02
C PHE A 83 -109.81 -10.09 19.89
N THR A 84 -110.61 -9.24 19.25
CA THR A 84 -111.48 -8.26 19.91
C THR A 84 -112.91 -8.40 19.39
N PRO A 85 -113.94 -8.43 20.26
CA PRO A 85 -115.33 -8.41 19.83
C PRO A 85 -115.73 -6.99 19.40
N LEU A 86 -116.15 -6.84 18.15
CA LEU A 86 -116.59 -5.59 17.55
C LEU A 86 -118.12 -5.56 17.37
N ARG A 87 -118.76 -4.47 17.78
CA ARG A 87 -120.17 -4.15 17.61
C ARG A 87 -120.42 -3.50 16.24
N ARG A 88 -121.33 -4.09 15.47
CA ARG A 88 -121.79 -3.61 14.16
C ARG A 88 -122.86 -2.53 14.31
N ALA A 89 -123.14 -1.80 13.22
CA ALA A 89 -124.15 -0.73 13.17
C ALA A 89 -125.59 -1.21 13.49
N ASP A 90 -125.88 -2.50 13.30
CA ASP A 90 -127.16 -3.13 13.65
C ASP A 90 -127.25 -3.60 15.12
N GLY A 91 -126.17 -3.44 15.89
CA GLY A 91 -126.07 -3.85 17.30
C GLY A 91 -125.52 -5.26 17.53
N THR A 92 -125.27 -6.05 16.48
CA THR A 92 -124.69 -7.40 16.60
C THR A 92 -123.18 -7.35 16.88
N CYS A 93 -122.61 -8.42 17.46
CA CYS A 93 -121.17 -8.52 17.72
C CYS A 93 -120.50 -9.53 16.78
N CYS A 94 -119.33 -9.18 16.25
CA CYS A 94 -118.46 -10.06 15.47
C CYS A 94 -117.05 -10.08 16.07
N TRP A 95 -116.36 -11.22 16.01
CA TRP A 95 -114.97 -11.28 16.46
C TRP A 95 -114.04 -10.88 15.31
N ALA A 96 -113.07 -10.02 15.60
CA ALA A 96 -112.08 -9.61 14.63
C ALA A 96 -110.69 -9.53 15.28
N SER A 97 -109.65 -9.81 14.51
CA SER A 97 -108.28 -9.50 14.90
C SER A 97 -108.03 -8.01 14.65
N LEU A 98 -107.72 -7.27 15.70
CA LEU A 98 -107.41 -5.85 15.68
C LEU A 98 -105.91 -5.63 15.95
N THR A 99 -105.26 -4.90 15.05
CA THR A 99 -103.89 -4.39 15.25
C THR A 99 -103.87 -2.88 15.05
N LEU A 100 -103.21 -2.15 15.93
CA LEU A 100 -103.11 -0.71 15.99
C LEU A 100 -101.64 -0.28 16.08
N TRP A 101 -101.30 0.83 15.46
CA TRP A 101 -100.00 1.49 15.59
C TRP A 101 -100.19 2.98 15.83
N GLN A 102 -99.37 3.56 16.69
CA GLN A 102 -99.36 5.00 16.92
C GLN A 102 -98.57 5.70 15.81
N THR A 103 -99.14 6.77 15.28
CA THR A 103 -98.51 7.60 14.24
C THR A 103 -97.68 8.71 14.87
N ARG A 104 -96.72 9.24 14.11
CA ARG A 104 -95.83 10.33 14.57
C ARG A 104 -96.56 11.64 14.89
N ASP A 105 -97.78 11.82 14.39
CA ASP A 105 -98.60 13.03 14.60
C ASP A 105 -99.55 12.89 15.80
N GLY A 106 -99.42 11.79 16.58
CA GLY A 106 -100.22 11.53 17.79
C GLY A 106 -101.51 10.74 17.56
N GLY A 107 -101.93 10.51 16.31
CA GLY A 107 -103.08 9.64 15.98
C GLY A 107 -102.71 8.16 15.85
N CYS A 108 -103.61 7.31 15.35
CA CYS A 108 -103.36 5.87 15.16
C CYS A 108 -103.79 5.33 13.79
N GLU A 109 -103.15 4.24 13.34
CA GLU A 109 -103.57 3.45 12.17
C GLU A 109 -103.92 2.03 12.63
N GLY A 110 -104.97 1.46 12.06
CA GLY A 110 -105.50 0.16 12.47
C GLY A 110 -105.87 -0.77 11.32
N ILE A 111 -105.64 -2.07 11.55
CA ILE A 111 -106.04 -3.18 10.68
C ILE A 111 -107.02 -4.08 11.44
N VAL A 112 -108.13 -4.43 10.78
CA VAL A 112 -109.21 -5.27 11.31
C VAL A 112 -109.52 -6.41 10.35
N ALA A 113 -109.25 -7.65 10.75
CA ALA A 113 -109.57 -8.85 9.98
C ALA A 113 -110.68 -9.68 10.64
N GLU A 114 -111.68 -10.11 9.87
CA GLU A 114 -112.82 -10.89 10.39
C GLU A 114 -112.37 -12.28 10.89
N GLY A 115 -112.72 -12.61 12.14
CA GLY A 115 -112.49 -13.91 12.76
C GLY A 115 -113.75 -14.77 12.69
N TRP A 116 -113.68 -15.91 12.01
CA TRP A 116 -114.82 -16.81 11.80
C TRP A 116 -115.12 -17.67 13.04
N CYS A 117 -116.37 -17.66 13.51
CA CYS A 117 -116.84 -18.52 14.60
C CYS A 117 -118.25 -19.06 14.31
N GLY A 118 -118.39 -20.37 14.13
CA GLY A 118 -119.66 -21.10 14.32
C GLY A 118 -120.01 -22.19 13.30
N GLN A 119 -119.87 -23.47 13.70
CA GLN A 119 -120.84 -24.58 13.59
C GLN A 119 -120.14 -25.95 13.43
N ALA A 120 -120.61 -26.96 14.16
CA ALA A 120 -120.01 -28.30 14.32
C ALA A 120 -119.70 -29.08 13.02
N GLY A 121 -120.26 -28.70 11.86
CA GLY A 121 -119.88 -29.27 10.56
C GLY A 121 -118.49 -28.84 10.08
N LEU A 122 -118.05 -27.62 10.41
CA LEU A 122 -116.71 -27.13 10.06
C LEU A 122 -115.64 -27.80 10.91
N ILE A 123 -115.91 -28.09 12.19
CA ILE A 123 -114.97 -28.81 13.06
C ILE A 123 -114.73 -30.23 12.52
N SER A 124 -115.78 -30.92 12.06
CA SER A 124 -115.61 -32.23 11.41
C SER A 124 -114.82 -32.13 10.10
N ALA A 125 -115.10 -31.14 9.24
CA ALA A 125 -114.35 -30.94 8.00
C ALA A 125 -112.89 -30.51 8.23
N LEU A 126 -112.63 -29.68 9.24
CA LEU A 126 -111.28 -29.25 9.65
C LEU A 126 -110.48 -30.41 10.26
N LEU A 127 -111.10 -31.22 11.13
CA LEU A 127 -110.47 -32.42 11.68
C LEU A 127 -110.13 -33.43 10.56
N SER A 128 -111.05 -33.65 9.61
CA SER A 128 -110.83 -34.50 8.44
C SER A 128 -109.77 -33.97 7.47
N ALA A 129 -109.60 -32.66 7.36
CA ALA A 129 -108.57 -32.04 6.51
C ALA A 129 -107.16 -32.10 7.11
N LEU A 130 -107.02 -32.39 8.41
CA LEU A 130 -105.71 -32.53 9.04
C LEU A 130 -105.08 -33.89 8.66
N PRO A 131 -103.87 -33.91 8.08
CA PRO A 131 -103.16 -35.16 7.74
C PRO A 131 -102.65 -35.90 8.98
N VAL A 132 -102.77 -35.30 10.16
CA VAL A 132 -102.38 -35.87 11.46
C VAL A 132 -103.46 -36.81 11.94
N ARG A 133 -103.10 -37.98 12.48
CA ARG A 133 -104.08 -38.96 12.96
C ARG A 133 -104.56 -38.53 14.36
N LEU A 134 -105.82 -38.14 14.48
CA LEU A 134 -106.37 -37.53 15.68
C LEU A 134 -107.43 -38.41 16.34
N VAL A 135 -107.34 -38.50 17.66
CA VAL A 135 -108.28 -39.21 18.54
C VAL A 135 -108.69 -38.28 19.66
N VAL A 136 -109.99 -38.13 19.87
CA VAL A 136 -110.57 -37.35 20.96
C VAL A 136 -111.11 -38.33 22.00
N LEU A 137 -110.67 -38.18 23.25
CA LEU A 137 -111.03 -39.02 24.38
C LEU A 137 -111.93 -38.26 25.36
N ASP A 138 -112.90 -38.95 25.95
CA ASP A 138 -113.61 -38.47 27.15
C ASP A 138 -112.76 -38.64 28.42
N ALA A 139 -113.29 -38.20 29.57
CA ALA A 139 -112.64 -38.35 30.87
C ALA A 139 -112.34 -39.81 31.28
N ASN A 140 -113.03 -40.80 30.70
CA ASN A 140 -112.83 -42.22 30.95
C ASN A 140 -111.84 -42.88 29.96
N GLY A 141 -111.28 -42.11 29.02
CA GLY A 141 -110.39 -42.61 27.99
C GLY A 141 -111.11 -43.31 26.83
N THR A 142 -112.42 -43.12 26.69
CA THR A 142 -113.22 -43.63 25.58
C THR A 142 -113.14 -42.68 24.40
N ILE A 143 -112.97 -43.22 23.20
CA ILE A 143 -112.91 -42.46 21.96
C ILE A 143 -114.29 -41.87 21.66
N VAL A 144 -114.38 -40.54 21.67
CA VAL A 144 -115.62 -39.80 21.35
C VAL A 144 -115.61 -39.22 19.94
N ALA A 145 -114.43 -38.98 19.37
CA ALA A 145 -114.29 -38.59 17.97
C ALA A 145 -112.92 -39.02 17.42
N VAL A 146 -112.85 -39.25 16.11
CA VAL A 146 -111.62 -39.49 15.35
C VAL A 146 -111.72 -38.78 14.03
N ASN A 147 -110.59 -38.48 13.38
CA ASN A 147 -110.60 -37.95 12.02
C ASN A 147 -110.37 -39.03 10.95
N ASP A 148 -110.56 -38.68 9.67
CA ASP A 148 -110.43 -39.61 8.55
C ASP A 148 -109.03 -40.21 8.45
N ALA A 149 -107.98 -39.45 8.74
CA ALA A 149 -106.59 -39.93 8.73
C ALA A 149 -106.36 -41.09 9.72
N TRP A 150 -106.98 -41.05 10.91
CA TRP A 150 -106.90 -42.13 11.89
C TRP A 150 -107.59 -43.42 11.40
N LEU A 151 -108.78 -43.29 10.82
CA LEU A 151 -109.54 -44.43 10.29
C LEU A 151 -108.90 -45.02 9.04
N GLN A 152 -108.36 -44.18 8.16
CA GLN A 152 -107.63 -44.61 6.98
C GLN A 152 -106.39 -45.41 7.38
N PHE A 153 -105.60 -44.91 8.33
CA PHE A 153 -104.44 -45.64 8.84
C PHE A 153 -104.83 -47.01 9.42
N ALA A 154 -105.89 -47.08 10.23
CA ALA A 154 -106.37 -48.36 10.76
C ALA A 154 -106.74 -49.37 9.64
N ARG A 155 -107.36 -48.90 8.55
CA ARG A 155 -107.68 -49.74 7.37
C ARG A 155 -106.43 -50.18 6.61
N GLU A 156 -105.46 -49.29 6.42
CA GLU A 156 -104.17 -49.60 5.78
C GLU A 156 -103.38 -50.65 6.57
N GLN A 157 -103.53 -50.68 7.90
CA GLN A 157 -102.97 -51.72 8.77
C GLN A 157 -103.79 -53.02 8.82
N GLY A 158 -104.84 -53.15 8.00
CA GLY A 158 -105.61 -54.40 7.84
C GLY A 158 -106.69 -54.66 8.89
N LEU A 159 -107.05 -53.67 9.72
CA LEU A 159 -108.16 -53.81 10.67
C LEU A 159 -109.51 -53.72 9.94
N GLN A 160 -110.20 -54.87 9.81
CA GLN A 160 -111.54 -54.94 9.21
C GLN A 160 -112.65 -54.47 10.14
N ASP A 161 -112.48 -54.66 11.46
CA ASP A 161 -113.44 -54.23 12.48
C ASP A 161 -112.99 -52.93 13.15
N LEU A 162 -113.53 -51.81 12.66
CA LEU A 162 -113.23 -50.47 13.16
C LEU A 162 -113.90 -50.17 14.52
N SER A 163 -114.79 -51.03 15.02
CA SER A 163 -115.43 -50.83 16.34
C SER A 163 -114.42 -50.88 17.50
N ARG A 164 -113.25 -51.49 17.29
CA ARG A 164 -112.18 -51.62 18.29
C ARG A 164 -111.25 -50.41 18.41
N VAL A 165 -111.25 -49.52 17.42
CA VAL A 165 -110.33 -48.37 17.31
C VAL A 165 -111.03 -47.07 16.88
N GLY A 166 -112.35 -47.11 16.70
CA GLY A 166 -113.21 -45.98 16.37
C GLY A 166 -114.03 -45.47 17.56
N VAL A 167 -115.00 -44.62 17.29
CA VAL A 167 -115.87 -44.01 18.32
C VAL A 167 -116.58 -45.09 19.14
N GLY A 168 -116.47 -44.99 20.47
CA GLY A 168 -116.99 -45.97 21.45
C GLY A 168 -115.97 -46.97 21.99
N ALA A 169 -114.79 -47.13 21.36
CA ALA A 169 -113.71 -47.95 21.92
C ALA A 169 -112.97 -47.23 23.06
N ASN A 170 -112.47 -47.98 24.04
CA ASN A 170 -111.64 -47.41 25.11
C ASN A 170 -110.15 -47.43 24.71
N TYR A 171 -109.58 -46.25 24.45
CA TYR A 171 -108.21 -46.08 24.02
C TYR A 171 -107.21 -46.46 25.12
N LEU A 172 -107.50 -46.08 26.37
CA LEU A 172 -106.66 -46.44 27.51
C LEU A 172 -106.63 -47.95 27.75
N ALA A 173 -107.72 -48.66 27.52
CA ALA A 173 -107.77 -50.12 27.63
C ALA A 173 -106.88 -50.83 26.58
N VAL A 174 -106.66 -50.21 25.42
CA VAL A 174 -105.69 -50.70 24.43
C VAL A 174 -104.26 -50.55 24.96
N CYS A 175 -103.89 -49.36 25.44
CA CYS A 175 -102.57 -49.12 26.05
C CYS A 175 -102.34 -49.99 27.30
N GLN A 176 -103.36 -50.18 28.14
CA GLN A 176 -103.30 -51.06 29.34
C GLN A 176 -103.01 -52.51 28.98
N ARG A 177 -103.66 -53.05 27.94
CA ARG A 177 -103.40 -54.43 27.49
C ARG A 177 -101.99 -54.59 26.93
N ALA A 178 -101.50 -53.61 26.17
CA ALA A 178 -100.14 -53.63 25.63
C ALA A 178 -99.07 -53.49 26.73
N ALA A 179 -99.29 -52.58 27.70
CA ALA A 179 -98.43 -52.43 28.87
C ALA A 179 -98.40 -53.71 29.73
N ALA A 180 -99.56 -54.34 29.95
CA ALA A 180 -99.65 -55.62 30.66
C ALA A 180 -98.97 -56.79 29.91
N ALA A 181 -98.81 -56.68 28.59
CA ALA A 181 -98.07 -57.64 27.77
C ALA A 181 -96.55 -57.36 27.73
N GLY A 182 -96.05 -56.36 28.46
CA GLY A 182 -94.62 -56.05 28.60
C GLY A 182 -94.08 -54.97 27.66
N ASP A 183 -94.93 -54.23 26.95
CA ASP A 183 -94.49 -53.11 26.11
C ASP A 183 -94.26 -51.84 26.96
N GLU A 184 -92.98 -51.51 27.20
CA GLU A 184 -92.57 -50.35 27.99
C GLU A 184 -93.05 -49.02 27.39
N LEU A 185 -93.13 -48.91 26.06
CA LEU A 185 -93.59 -47.69 25.39
C LEU A 185 -95.10 -47.53 25.57
N ALA A 186 -95.85 -48.63 25.55
CA ALA A 186 -97.28 -48.60 25.86
C ALA A 186 -97.55 -48.23 27.33
N ALA A 187 -96.67 -48.64 28.26
CA ALA A 187 -96.75 -48.24 29.66
C ALA A 187 -96.50 -46.74 29.85
N GLN A 188 -95.48 -46.19 29.18
CA GLN A 188 -95.20 -44.75 29.17
C GLN A 188 -96.36 -43.96 28.53
N ALA A 189 -96.93 -44.46 27.44
CA ALA A 189 -98.09 -43.85 26.81
C ALA A 189 -99.31 -43.82 27.72
N LEU A 190 -99.57 -44.92 28.43
CA LEU A 190 -100.67 -45.01 29.38
C LEU A 190 -100.52 -43.99 30.52
N GLU A 191 -99.33 -43.91 31.14
CA GLU A 191 -99.06 -42.98 32.24
C GLU A 191 -99.15 -41.51 31.79
N GLY A 192 -98.62 -41.20 30.61
CA GLY A 192 -98.69 -39.88 30.00
C GLY A 192 -100.13 -39.44 29.74
N LEU A 193 -100.92 -40.29 29.11
CA LEU A 193 -102.34 -40.03 28.81
C LEU A 193 -103.18 -39.89 30.08
N GLN A 194 -102.97 -40.74 31.09
CA GLN A 194 -103.66 -40.62 32.38
C GLN A 194 -103.28 -39.33 33.12
N SER A 195 -102.02 -38.89 33.00
CA SER A 195 -101.57 -37.63 33.59
C SER A 195 -102.19 -36.41 32.91
N VAL A 196 -102.43 -36.47 31.59
CA VAL A 196 -103.16 -35.41 30.86
C VAL A 196 -104.64 -35.40 31.22
N LEU A 197 -105.30 -36.57 31.22
CA LEU A 197 -106.73 -36.69 31.54
C LEU A 197 -107.07 -36.32 32.99
N SER A 198 -106.18 -36.59 33.94
CA SER A 198 -106.31 -36.17 35.34
C SER A 198 -105.98 -34.68 35.58
N GLY A 199 -105.55 -33.95 34.55
CA GLY A 199 -105.14 -32.55 34.65
C GLY A 199 -103.77 -32.32 35.28
N ARG A 200 -103.00 -33.38 35.56
CA ARG A 200 -101.64 -33.31 36.13
C ARG A 200 -100.63 -32.70 35.14
N LEU A 201 -100.79 -32.99 33.85
CA LEU A 201 -99.99 -32.42 32.76
C LEU A 201 -100.87 -31.62 31.81
N ARG A 202 -100.44 -30.41 31.45
CA ARG A 202 -101.13 -29.57 30.44
C ARG A 202 -100.89 -30.02 29.00
N GLN A 203 -99.82 -30.78 28.78
CA GLN A 203 -99.46 -31.41 27.52
C GLN A 203 -98.46 -32.52 27.80
N TRP A 204 -98.44 -33.54 26.96
CA TRP A 204 -97.45 -34.62 27.02
C TRP A 204 -97.20 -35.15 25.61
N GLN A 205 -95.97 -35.59 25.35
CA GLN A 205 -95.61 -36.16 24.05
C GLN A 205 -94.57 -37.26 24.21
N MET A 206 -94.58 -38.22 23.28
CA MET A 206 -93.53 -39.23 23.16
C MET A 206 -93.37 -39.67 21.70
N GLU A 207 -92.17 -40.08 21.34
CA GLU A 207 -91.92 -40.72 20.04
C GLU A 207 -91.89 -42.23 20.20
N TYR A 208 -92.50 -42.96 19.27
CA TYR A 208 -92.53 -44.41 19.33
C TYR A 208 -92.50 -45.02 17.93
N PRO A 209 -91.83 -46.17 17.75
CA PRO A 209 -91.92 -46.96 16.54
C PRO A 209 -93.23 -47.76 16.53
N CYS A 210 -93.92 -47.73 15.41
CA CYS A 210 -95.06 -48.58 15.09
C CYS A 210 -94.65 -49.54 13.98
N ARG A 211 -94.60 -50.83 14.31
CA ARG A 211 -94.28 -51.88 13.34
C ARG A 211 -95.50 -52.18 12.49
N THR A 212 -95.39 -51.92 11.20
CA THR A 212 -96.41 -52.23 10.19
C THR A 212 -95.94 -53.36 9.27
N PRO A 213 -96.84 -54.05 8.55
CA PRO A 213 -96.44 -55.06 7.55
C PRO A 213 -95.56 -54.51 6.42
N GLN A 214 -95.59 -53.18 6.20
CA GLN A 214 -94.84 -52.48 5.16
C GLN A 214 -93.49 -51.93 5.67
N GLY A 215 -93.21 -52.03 6.96
CA GLY A 215 -91.98 -51.51 7.59
C GLY A 215 -92.24 -50.85 8.95
N GLU A 216 -91.17 -50.38 9.58
CA GLU A 216 -91.26 -49.64 10.84
C GLU A 216 -91.54 -48.15 10.57
N LEU A 217 -92.71 -47.67 11.00
CA LEU A 217 -93.07 -46.25 10.97
C LEU A 217 -92.75 -45.62 12.33
N TRP A 218 -92.40 -44.34 12.35
CA TRP A 218 -92.16 -43.61 13.59
C TRP A 218 -93.22 -42.53 13.79
N PHE A 219 -93.81 -42.49 14.98
CA PHE A 219 -94.83 -41.52 15.33
C PHE A 219 -94.42 -40.67 16.53
N LEU A 220 -94.73 -39.37 16.48
CA LEU A 220 -94.80 -38.52 17.67
C LEU A 220 -96.24 -38.52 18.16
N MET A 221 -96.49 -39.17 19.29
CA MET A 221 -97.74 -39.07 20.03
C MET A 221 -97.72 -37.77 20.84
N PHE A 222 -98.78 -36.98 20.75
CA PHE A 222 -98.99 -35.76 21.52
C PHE A 222 -100.37 -35.82 22.15
N ALA A 223 -100.50 -35.46 23.42
CA ALA A 223 -101.76 -35.42 24.14
C ALA A 223 -101.94 -34.10 24.91
N ALA A 224 -103.12 -33.49 24.80
CA ALA A 224 -103.49 -32.27 25.50
C ALA A 224 -104.94 -32.33 26.01
N PRO A 225 -105.26 -31.71 27.16
CA PRO A 225 -106.61 -31.74 27.71
C PRO A 225 -107.57 -30.86 26.88
N LEU A 226 -108.83 -31.27 26.78
CA LEU A 226 -109.89 -30.47 26.16
C LEU A 226 -110.64 -29.68 27.23
N PRO A 227 -110.81 -28.35 27.05
CA PRO A 227 -111.51 -27.50 28.01
C PRO A 227 -113.03 -27.65 27.86
N LEU A 228 -113.54 -28.87 28.02
CA LEU A 228 -114.98 -29.19 28.02
C LEU A 228 -115.46 -29.47 29.45
N PRO A 229 -116.71 -29.13 29.80
CA PRO A 229 -117.27 -29.37 31.15
C PRO A 229 -117.27 -30.85 31.57
N SER A 230 -117.29 -31.78 30.61
CA SER A 230 -117.25 -33.23 30.83
C SER A 230 -115.83 -33.80 31.01
N GLY A 231 -114.79 -32.98 30.85
CA GLY A 231 -113.40 -33.45 30.74
C GLY A 231 -113.12 -34.22 29.44
N GLY A 232 -111.84 -34.41 29.13
CA GLY A 232 -111.37 -35.14 27.95
C GLY A 232 -109.98 -34.73 27.49
N ALA A 233 -109.43 -35.41 26.49
CA ALA A 233 -108.14 -35.09 25.90
C ALA A 233 -108.15 -35.32 24.38
N VAL A 234 -107.37 -34.52 23.65
CA VAL A 234 -107.04 -34.79 22.26
C VAL A 234 -105.68 -35.47 22.20
N VAL A 235 -105.60 -36.55 21.44
CA VAL A 235 -104.38 -37.32 21.16
C VAL A 235 -104.11 -37.25 19.67
N ALA A 236 -102.93 -36.79 19.31
CA ALA A 236 -102.46 -36.64 17.94
C ALA A 236 -101.25 -37.54 17.70
N HIS A 237 -101.22 -38.21 16.54
CA HIS A 237 -100.09 -38.99 16.08
C HIS A 237 -99.55 -38.40 14.79
N PHE A 238 -98.38 -37.75 14.89
CA PHE A 238 -97.66 -37.17 13.76
C PHE A 238 -96.69 -38.20 13.18
N ASP A 239 -96.75 -38.45 11.87
CA ASP A 239 -95.76 -39.26 11.19
C ASP A 239 -94.43 -38.52 11.13
N ILE A 240 -93.39 -39.09 11.74
CA ILE A 240 -92.03 -38.52 11.80
C ILE A 240 -91.00 -39.46 11.16
N THR A 241 -91.46 -40.44 10.36
CA THR A 241 -90.61 -41.49 9.78
C THR A 241 -89.47 -40.90 8.94
N ASP A 242 -89.76 -39.98 8.03
CA ASP A 242 -88.75 -39.33 7.17
C ASP A 242 -87.69 -38.57 8.00
N ARG A 243 -88.12 -37.84 9.03
CA ARG A 243 -87.21 -37.11 9.92
C ARG A 243 -86.26 -38.07 10.65
N ARG A 244 -86.78 -39.18 11.18
CA ARG A 244 -85.98 -40.17 11.92
C ARG A 244 -84.98 -40.88 11.01
N GLN A 245 -85.35 -41.21 9.78
CA GLN A 245 -84.42 -41.77 8.80
C GLN A 245 -83.30 -40.78 8.43
N MET A 246 -83.63 -39.50 8.24
CA MET A 246 -82.63 -38.45 7.98
C MET A 246 -81.65 -38.25 9.15
N GLU A 247 -82.13 -38.23 10.39
CA GLU A 247 -81.28 -38.13 11.59
C GLU A 247 -80.28 -39.28 11.69
N MET A 248 -80.72 -40.52 11.40
CA MET A 248 -79.85 -41.69 11.39
C MET A 248 -78.75 -41.60 10.31
N VAL A 249 -79.13 -41.20 9.09
CA VAL A 249 -78.16 -41.01 7.98
C VAL A 249 -77.16 -39.90 8.30
N LEU A 250 -77.61 -38.79 8.89
CA LEU A 250 -76.73 -37.69 9.30
C LEU A 250 -75.75 -38.13 10.38
N ARG A 251 -76.20 -38.91 11.36
CA ARG A 251 -75.34 -39.43 12.44
C ARG A 251 -74.27 -40.39 11.90
N GLN A 252 -74.65 -41.32 11.02
CA GLN A 252 -73.69 -42.22 10.36
C GLN A 252 -72.66 -41.44 9.52
N ARG A 253 -73.09 -40.40 8.78
CA ARG A 253 -72.17 -39.53 8.03
C ARG A 253 -71.25 -38.72 8.94
N HIS A 254 -71.75 -38.21 10.07
CA HIS A 254 -70.97 -37.45 11.03
C HIS A 254 -69.87 -38.30 11.69
N ASP A 255 -70.21 -39.54 12.08
CA ASP A 255 -69.26 -40.48 12.67
C ASP A 255 -68.16 -40.85 11.65
N ALA A 256 -68.52 -41.11 10.40
CA ALA A 256 -67.57 -41.38 9.31
C ALA A 256 -66.63 -40.19 9.03
N LEU A 257 -67.17 -38.96 9.00
CA LEU A 257 -66.36 -37.75 8.81
C LEU A 257 -65.41 -37.51 9.98
N THR A 258 -65.83 -37.80 11.20
CA THR A 258 -65.00 -37.63 12.40
C THR A 258 -63.86 -38.65 12.43
N LEU A 259 -64.13 -39.90 12.03
CA LEU A 259 -63.08 -40.91 11.88
C LEU A 259 -62.06 -40.50 10.80
N ARG A 260 -62.54 -40.04 9.63
CA ARG A 260 -61.68 -39.55 8.55
C ARG A 260 -60.85 -38.34 8.97
N GLN A 261 -61.44 -37.39 9.71
CA GLN A 261 -60.73 -36.23 10.24
C GLN A 261 -59.58 -36.64 11.17
N ARG A 262 -59.82 -37.57 12.11
CA ARG A 262 -58.76 -38.07 13.01
C ARG A 262 -57.61 -38.71 12.24
N TRP A 263 -57.91 -39.47 11.18
CA TRP A 263 -56.88 -40.06 10.32
C TRP A 263 -56.06 -39.00 9.57
N LEU A 264 -56.71 -37.96 9.03
CA LEU A 264 -56.02 -36.85 8.38
C LEU A 264 -55.12 -36.06 9.34
N GLU A 265 -55.60 -35.78 10.55
CA GLU A 265 -54.81 -35.13 11.61
C GLU A 265 -53.57 -35.95 11.97
N LYS A 266 -53.72 -37.28 12.07
CA LYS A 266 -52.61 -38.20 12.35
C LYS A 266 -51.56 -38.21 11.23
N VAL A 267 -51.97 -38.30 9.96
CA VAL A 267 -51.05 -38.23 8.81
C VAL A 267 -50.33 -36.87 8.76
N LEU A 268 -51.04 -35.77 9.02
CA LEU A 268 -50.45 -34.43 9.03
C LEU A 268 -49.40 -34.29 10.15
N GLN A 269 -49.65 -34.87 11.34
CA GLN A 269 -48.70 -34.86 12.43
C GLN A 269 -47.42 -35.63 12.06
N LEU A 270 -47.56 -36.86 11.56
CA LEU A 270 -46.42 -37.68 11.13
C LEU A 270 -45.64 -37.00 10.00
N GLY A 271 -46.34 -36.41 9.03
CA GLY A 271 -45.73 -35.64 7.94
C GLY A 271 -44.88 -34.45 8.42
N LYS A 272 -45.31 -33.75 9.49
CA LYS A 272 -44.52 -32.67 10.11
C LYS A 272 -43.28 -33.20 10.85
N GLU A 273 -43.37 -34.36 11.49
CA GLU A 273 -42.27 -34.95 12.25
C GLU A 273 -41.12 -35.41 11.33
N ILE A 274 -41.46 -36.07 10.21
CA ILE A 274 -40.45 -36.50 9.23
C ILE A 274 -39.79 -35.31 8.52
N SER A 275 -40.56 -34.28 8.18
CA SER A 275 -40.06 -33.10 7.44
C SER A 275 -39.03 -32.26 8.20
N ARG A 276 -38.87 -32.47 9.51
CA ARG A 276 -37.87 -31.77 10.34
C ARG A 276 -36.48 -32.38 10.26
N THR A 277 -36.33 -33.52 9.58
CA THR A 277 -35.07 -34.27 9.55
C THR A 277 -34.28 -33.90 8.30
N THR A 278 -33.01 -33.52 8.47
CA THR A 278 -32.13 -33.13 7.36
C THR A 278 -31.21 -34.25 6.90
N ASP A 279 -30.94 -35.25 7.76
CA ASP A 279 -30.17 -36.44 7.41
C ASP A 279 -31.05 -37.47 6.70
N LEU A 280 -30.60 -37.98 5.55
CA LEU A 280 -31.37 -38.91 4.73
C LEU A 280 -31.61 -40.24 5.45
N THR A 281 -30.59 -40.80 6.11
CA THR A 281 -30.69 -42.08 6.82
C THR A 281 -31.68 -41.99 7.97
N GLN A 282 -31.57 -40.93 8.77
CA GLN A 282 -32.50 -40.66 9.87
C GLN A 282 -33.92 -40.39 9.37
N CYS A 283 -34.07 -39.70 8.22
CA CYS A 283 -35.35 -39.45 7.60
C CYS A 283 -36.04 -40.76 7.18
N LEU A 284 -35.30 -41.66 6.53
CA LEU A 284 -35.80 -42.97 6.10
C LEU A 284 -36.27 -43.83 7.29
N HIS A 285 -35.48 -43.88 8.37
CA HIS A 285 -35.85 -44.60 9.59
C HIS A 285 -37.14 -44.05 10.22
N LYS A 286 -37.28 -42.72 10.33
CA LYS A 286 -38.49 -42.09 10.86
C LYS A 286 -39.72 -42.31 9.97
N ILE A 287 -39.55 -42.32 8.65
CA ILE A 287 -40.62 -42.66 7.70
C ILE A 287 -41.07 -44.09 7.96
N GLY A 288 -40.12 -45.03 8.07
CA GLY A 288 -40.43 -46.42 8.39
C GLY A 288 -41.17 -46.58 9.72
N GLU A 289 -40.70 -45.93 10.79
CA GLU A 289 -41.36 -45.96 12.11
C GLU A 289 -42.76 -45.35 12.06
N SER A 290 -42.94 -44.25 11.33
CA SER A 290 -44.24 -43.59 11.16
C SER A 290 -45.25 -44.48 10.42
N VAL A 291 -44.80 -45.27 9.45
CA VAL A 291 -45.64 -46.24 8.75
C VAL A 291 -45.98 -47.41 9.68
N ARG A 292 -44.98 -47.96 10.38
CA ARG A 292 -45.16 -49.15 11.22
C ARG A 292 -46.01 -48.89 12.47
N HIS A 293 -45.72 -47.79 13.18
CA HIS A 293 -46.36 -47.49 14.47
C HIS A 293 -47.42 -46.39 14.35
N GLY A 294 -47.24 -45.46 13.41
CA GLY A 294 -48.20 -44.40 13.16
C GLY A 294 -49.38 -44.86 12.31
N LEU A 295 -49.16 -45.61 11.23
CA LEU A 295 -50.24 -46.11 10.36
C LEU A 295 -50.68 -47.55 10.67
N ASP A 296 -50.00 -48.22 11.60
CA ASP A 296 -50.30 -49.58 12.08
C ASP A 296 -50.20 -50.65 10.98
N PHE A 297 -49.11 -50.60 10.21
CA PHE A 297 -48.66 -51.69 9.34
C PHE A 297 -47.55 -52.49 10.02
N ASP A 298 -47.45 -53.78 9.75
CA ASP A 298 -46.42 -54.61 10.41
C ASP A 298 -45.04 -54.42 9.79
N ARG A 299 -44.99 -54.34 8.47
CA ARG A 299 -43.76 -54.23 7.69
C ARG A 299 -43.83 -53.07 6.72
N VAL A 300 -42.66 -52.49 6.48
CA VAL A 300 -42.46 -51.41 5.54
C VAL A 300 -41.19 -51.67 4.74
N GLY A 301 -41.21 -51.36 3.45
CA GLY A 301 -40.06 -51.34 2.55
C GLY A 301 -40.01 -50.02 1.80
N ILE A 302 -38.87 -49.34 1.83
CA ILE A 302 -38.63 -48.08 1.14
C ILE A 302 -37.64 -48.31 0.01
N PHE A 303 -38.12 -48.13 -1.22
CA PHE A 303 -37.31 -48.22 -2.43
C PHE A 303 -37.15 -46.83 -3.03
N LEU A 304 -35.91 -46.36 -3.15
CA LEU A 304 -35.63 -45.10 -3.81
C LEU A 304 -35.40 -45.33 -5.30
N TYR A 305 -35.95 -44.45 -6.13
CA TYR A 305 -35.80 -44.49 -7.57
C TYR A 305 -34.63 -43.61 -8.00
N ASP A 306 -33.77 -44.15 -8.86
CA ASP A 306 -32.73 -43.42 -9.60
C ASP A 306 -33.17 -43.24 -11.06
N PRO A 307 -33.62 -42.03 -11.46
CA PRO A 307 -34.10 -41.76 -12.81
C PRO A 307 -33.00 -41.90 -13.89
N SER A 308 -31.73 -41.72 -13.52
CA SER A 308 -30.62 -41.73 -14.49
C SER A 308 -30.30 -43.14 -14.99
N ASN A 309 -30.52 -44.14 -14.13
CA ASN A 309 -30.25 -45.54 -14.44
C ASN A 309 -31.53 -46.38 -14.59
N ASP A 310 -32.71 -45.78 -14.40
CA ASP A 310 -34.03 -46.46 -14.34
C ASP A 310 -33.99 -47.69 -13.41
N ARG A 311 -33.52 -47.48 -12.17
CA ARG A 311 -33.33 -48.54 -11.17
C ARG A 311 -33.87 -48.15 -9.81
N PHE A 312 -34.33 -49.15 -9.08
CA PHE A 312 -34.69 -49.02 -7.67
C PHE A 312 -33.58 -49.56 -6.76
N VAL A 313 -33.35 -48.85 -5.67
CA VAL A 313 -32.45 -49.27 -4.59
C VAL A 313 -33.28 -49.40 -3.32
N GLY A 314 -33.34 -50.60 -2.74
CA GLY A 314 -33.97 -50.83 -1.44
C GLY A 314 -33.07 -50.27 -0.34
N VAL A 315 -33.50 -49.20 0.32
CA VAL A 315 -32.63 -48.47 1.25
C VAL A 315 -32.92 -48.84 2.70
N LEU A 316 -34.19 -49.08 3.02
CA LEU A 316 -34.60 -49.47 4.36
C LEU A 316 -35.84 -50.36 4.31
N GLY A 317 -35.87 -51.44 5.07
CA GLY A 317 -37.01 -52.34 5.16
C GLY A 317 -37.08 -53.08 6.49
N VAL A 318 -38.21 -53.77 6.71
CA VAL A 318 -38.42 -54.66 7.84
C VAL A 318 -38.49 -56.10 7.34
N SER A 319 -37.62 -56.96 7.87
CA SER A 319 -37.57 -58.37 7.52
C SER A 319 -38.79 -59.13 8.01
N ARG A 320 -38.96 -60.37 7.53
CA ARG A 320 -39.98 -61.32 7.98
C ARG A 320 -39.90 -61.66 9.47
N THR A 321 -38.75 -61.47 10.11
CA THR A 321 -38.56 -61.64 11.57
C THR A 321 -38.90 -60.37 12.36
N GLY A 322 -39.23 -59.26 11.69
CA GLY A 322 -39.56 -57.98 12.31
C GLY A 322 -38.36 -57.06 12.62
N SER A 323 -37.14 -57.44 12.21
CA SER A 323 -35.94 -56.61 12.38
C SER A 323 -35.72 -55.63 11.23
N TRP A 324 -35.12 -54.47 11.52
CA TRP A 324 -34.72 -53.50 10.50
C TRP A 324 -33.56 -54.04 9.65
N VAL A 325 -33.65 -53.83 8.34
CA VAL A 325 -32.63 -54.17 7.35
C VAL A 325 -32.33 -52.95 6.50
N GLU A 326 -31.06 -52.57 6.42
CA GLU A 326 -30.57 -51.49 5.56
C GLU A 326 -29.99 -52.09 4.27
N SER A 327 -30.16 -51.39 3.15
CA SER A 327 -29.54 -51.74 1.85
C SER A 327 -29.80 -53.18 1.39
N PHE A 328 -30.94 -53.41 0.77
CA PHE A 328 -31.32 -54.72 0.22
C PHE A 328 -31.64 -54.61 -1.27
N ARG A 329 -31.33 -55.67 -2.02
CA ARG A 329 -31.46 -55.69 -3.47
C ARG A 329 -32.88 -56.14 -3.83
N LEU A 330 -33.57 -55.34 -4.66
CA LEU A 330 -34.79 -55.77 -5.30
C LEU A 330 -34.46 -56.91 -6.29
N MET A 331 -35.21 -58.02 -6.25
CA MET A 331 -35.04 -59.08 -7.25
C MET A 331 -35.56 -58.63 -8.61
N GLU A 332 -34.78 -58.86 -9.67
CA GLU A 332 -35.12 -58.50 -11.05
C GLU A 332 -36.33 -59.35 -11.55
N GLY A 333 -37.28 -58.73 -12.27
CA GLY A 333 -38.44 -59.44 -12.83
C GLY A 333 -39.78 -58.66 -12.77
N GLU A 334 -40.90 -59.39 -12.67
CA GLU A 334 -42.27 -58.81 -12.69
C GLU A 334 -42.53 -57.81 -11.56
N ALA A 335 -41.90 -57.99 -10.40
CA ALA A 335 -42.02 -57.07 -9.26
C ALA A 335 -41.38 -55.70 -9.54
N GLU A 336 -40.18 -55.66 -10.15
CA GLU A 336 -39.54 -54.41 -10.55
C GLU A 336 -40.35 -53.67 -11.64
N GLY A 337 -40.93 -54.43 -12.58
CA GLY A 337 -41.84 -53.88 -13.59
C GLY A 337 -43.08 -53.23 -12.99
N ALA A 338 -43.67 -53.83 -11.95
CA ALA A 338 -44.81 -53.24 -11.24
C ALA A 338 -44.42 -51.94 -10.49
N LEU A 339 -43.25 -51.90 -9.86
CA LEU A 339 -42.75 -50.67 -9.21
C LEU A 339 -42.49 -49.55 -10.22
N ARG A 340 -41.94 -49.86 -11.41
CA ARG A 340 -41.75 -48.88 -12.49
C ARG A 340 -43.08 -48.29 -12.97
N GLN A 341 -44.10 -49.12 -13.14
CA GLN A 341 -45.45 -48.63 -13.51
C GLN A 341 -46.04 -47.72 -12.43
N LEU A 342 -45.79 -48.01 -11.16
CA LEU A 342 -46.25 -47.17 -10.05
C LEU A 342 -45.57 -45.81 -10.05
N VAL A 343 -44.25 -45.77 -10.20
CA VAL A 343 -43.47 -44.52 -10.20
C VAL A 343 -43.63 -43.71 -11.49
N ALA A 344 -44.35 -44.21 -12.51
CA ALA A 344 -44.66 -43.45 -13.72
C ALA A 344 -45.74 -42.36 -13.51
N HIS A 345 -46.55 -42.46 -12.46
CA HIS A 345 -47.60 -41.48 -12.14
C HIS A 345 -47.62 -41.07 -10.66
N PRO A 346 -47.90 -39.78 -10.33
CA PRO A 346 -47.99 -39.29 -8.95
C PRO A 346 -49.03 -40.01 -8.07
N ASP A 347 -50.13 -40.46 -8.67
CA ASP A 347 -51.20 -41.22 -8.01
C ASP A 347 -50.98 -42.74 -8.04
N GLY A 348 -49.78 -43.19 -8.43
CA GLY A 348 -49.43 -44.60 -8.52
C GLY A 348 -49.68 -45.34 -7.21
N PHE A 349 -50.67 -46.23 -7.21
CA PHE A 349 -51.05 -47.04 -6.06
C PHE A 349 -51.43 -48.44 -6.50
N LEU A 350 -50.91 -49.45 -5.80
CA LEU A 350 -51.18 -50.85 -6.02
C LEU A 350 -51.62 -51.47 -4.70
N TYR A 351 -52.80 -52.09 -4.68
CA TYR A 351 -53.27 -52.89 -3.56
C TYR A 351 -53.60 -54.30 -4.07
N ILE A 352 -52.93 -55.29 -3.50
CA ILE A 352 -53.03 -56.69 -3.87
C ILE A 352 -53.62 -57.44 -2.70
N THR A 353 -54.72 -58.16 -2.91
CA THR A 353 -55.39 -58.99 -1.90
C THR A 353 -54.93 -60.45 -1.92
N ASN A 354 -54.12 -60.84 -2.92
CA ASN A 354 -53.50 -62.16 -3.00
C ASN A 354 -52.13 -62.08 -3.72
N TYR A 355 -51.09 -61.78 -2.95
CA TYR A 355 -49.73 -61.51 -3.44
C TYR A 355 -49.17 -62.66 -4.31
N HIS A 356 -49.25 -63.90 -3.82
CA HIS A 356 -48.72 -65.08 -4.53
C HIS A 356 -49.48 -65.43 -5.81
N ALA A 357 -50.76 -65.03 -5.94
CA ALA A 357 -51.52 -65.21 -7.17
C ALA A 357 -51.12 -64.21 -8.27
N THR A 358 -50.72 -62.99 -7.85
CA THR A 358 -50.33 -61.89 -8.74
C THR A 358 -48.88 -62.01 -9.22
N PHE A 359 -47.93 -62.37 -8.35
CA PHE A 359 -46.51 -62.51 -8.72
C PHE A 359 -46.07 -63.99 -8.72
N ARG A 360 -46.52 -64.76 -9.72
CA ARG A 360 -46.24 -66.20 -9.79
C ARG A 360 -44.78 -66.46 -10.19
N GLY A 361 -44.08 -67.27 -9.42
CA GLY A 361 -42.71 -67.71 -9.74
C GLY A 361 -41.59 -66.83 -9.17
N VAL A 362 -41.92 -65.75 -8.47
CA VAL A 362 -40.94 -64.97 -7.68
C VAL A 362 -40.77 -65.66 -6.32
N ALA A 363 -39.69 -66.43 -6.16
CA ALA A 363 -39.35 -67.07 -4.89
C ALA A 363 -38.56 -66.09 -4.00
N ASP A 364 -39.25 -65.15 -3.36
CA ASP A 364 -38.66 -64.30 -2.33
C ASP A 364 -38.97 -64.85 -0.92
N PRO A 365 -37.97 -65.37 -0.18
CA PRO A 365 -38.15 -65.86 1.19
C PRO A 365 -38.73 -64.80 2.14
N GLU A 366 -38.48 -63.51 1.88
CA GLU A 366 -39.00 -62.40 2.68
C GLU A 366 -40.49 -62.12 2.43
N MET A 367 -41.07 -62.66 1.34
CA MET A 367 -42.47 -62.50 0.96
C MET A 367 -43.32 -63.77 1.19
N GLU A 368 -42.72 -64.83 1.74
CA GLU A 368 -43.43 -66.09 2.03
C GLU A 368 -44.44 -65.92 3.17
N GLY A 369 -45.72 -66.10 2.83
CA GLY A 369 -46.86 -65.95 3.75
C GLY A 369 -47.56 -64.60 3.66
N VAL A 370 -47.12 -63.70 2.77
CA VAL A 370 -47.81 -62.42 2.52
C VAL A 370 -49.06 -62.68 1.70
N THR A 371 -50.22 -62.26 2.21
CA THR A 371 -51.52 -62.39 1.54
C THR A 371 -51.92 -61.07 0.89
N GLU A 372 -51.97 -60.01 1.69
CA GLU A 372 -52.25 -58.65 1.23
C GLU A 372 -50.96 -57.81 1.19
N HIS A 373 -50.78 -57.02 0.13
CA HIS A 373 -49.63 -56.12 -0.05
C HIS A 373 -50.07 -54.81 -0.69
N ALA A 374 -49.55 -53.69 -0.19
CA ALA A 374 -49.82 -52.37 -0.76
C ALA A 374 -48.51 -51.67 -1.11
N ALA A 375 -48.49 -50.99 -2.25
CA ALA A 375 -47.36 -50.18 -2.70
C ALA A 375 -47.86 -48.83 -3.22
N VAL A 376 -47.20 -47.75 -2.83
CA VAL A 376 -47.56 -46.39 -3.23
C VAL A 376 -46.34 -45.61 -3.70
N ALA A 377 -46.48 -44.91 -4.83
CA ALA A 377 -45.46 -44.05 -5.38
C ALA A 377 -45.26 -42.82 -4.49
N MET A 378 -43.99 -42.45 -4.29
CA MET A 378 -43.59 -41.22 -3.61
C MET A 378 -43.10 -40.22 -4.66
N TRP A 379 -43.69 -39.03 -4.67
CA TRP A 379 -43.42 -37.98 -5.63
C TRP A 379 -43.23 -36.62 -4.96
N THR A 380 -42.48 -35.75 -5.62
CA THR A 380 -42.33 -34.33 -5.26
C THR A 380 -42.53 -33.47 -6.49
N GLY A 381 -43.71 -32.82 -6.59
CA GLY A 381 -44.08 -32.13 -7.82
C GLY A 381 -44.08 -33.09 -9.01
N ASP A 382 -43.26 -32.81 -10.01
CA ASP A 382 -43.11 -33.61 -11.23
C ASP A 382 -41.94 -34.62 -11.18
N THR A 383 -41.33 -34.84 -10.00
CA THR A 383 -40.17 -35.74 -9.86
C THR A 383 -40.54 -37.00 -9.06
N PRO A 384 -40.34 -38.21 -9.61
CA PRO A 384 -40.52 -39.46 -8.87
C PRO A 384 -39.35 -39.66 -7.89
N VAL A 385 -39.66 -39.95 -6.63
CA VAL A 385 -38.67 -40.16 -5.55
C VAL A 385 -38.45 -41.64 -5.27
N GLY A 386 -39.51 -42.45 -5.29
CA GLY A 386 -39.42 -43.87 -4.95
C GLY A 386 -40.78 -44.52 -4.73
N VAL A 387 -40.80 -45.71 -4.13
CA VAL A 387 -42.00 -46.45 -3.76
C VAL A 387 -41.93 -46.89 -2.30
N LEU A 388 -43.06 -46.74 -1.61
CA LEU A 388 -43.27 -47.22 -0.25
C LEU A 388 -44.18 -48.46 -0.28
N CYS A 389 -43.67 -49.58 0.22
CA CYS A 389 -44.36 -50.86 0.24
C CYS A 389 -44.70 -51.26 1.68
N VAL A 390 -45.87 -51.83 1.92
CA VAL A 390 -46.33 -52.29 3.24
C VAL A 390 -47.11 -53.61 3.16
N ASP A 391 -47.06 -54.37 4.25
CA ASP A 391 -47.89 -55.55 4.48
C ASP A 391 -48.08 -55.84 5.98
N ASN A 392 -49.02 -56.74 6.27
CA ASN A 392 -49.35 -57.18 7.62
C ASN A 392 -48.97 -58.65 7.87
N LEU A 393 -47.78 -59.07 7.42
CA LEU A 393 -47.33 -60.46 7.55
C LEU A 393 -47.24 -60.95 9.02
N LEU A 394 -46.84 -60.08 9.95
CA LEU A 394 -46.54 -60.48 11.33
C LEU A 394 -47.80 -60.73 12.16
N THR A 395 -48.86 -59.97 11.91
CA THR A 395 -50.13 -60.02 12.65
C THR A 395 -51.25 -60.67 11.87
N GLN A 396 -51.11 -60.84 10.55
CA GLN A 396 -52.12 -61.40 9.64
C GLN A 396 -53.46 -60.64 9.67
N ARG A 397 -53.43 -59.36 10.05
CA ARG A 397 -54.62 -58.49 10.08
C ARG A 397 -54.91 -57.96 8.68
N PRO A 398 -56.19 -57.96 8.23
CA PRO A 398 -56.55 -57.35 6.94
C PRO A 398 -56.29 -55.84 6.97
N MET A 399 -55.89 -55.26 5.84
CA MET A 399 -55.65 -53.82 5.72
C MET A 399 -56.97 -53.05 5.62
N ALA A 400 -57.20 -52.12 6.55
CA ALA A 400 -58.41 -51.29 6.50
C ALA A 400 -58.34 -50.25 5.36
N PRO A 401 -59.45 -49.96 4.65
CA PRO A 401 -59.48 -48.94 3.60
C PRO A 401 -58.96 -47.57 4.05
N GLU A 402 -59.24 -47.18 5.30
CA GLU A 402 -58.78 -45.92 5.89
C GLU A 402 -57.26 -45.88 6.08
N GLN A 403 -56.63 -47.03 6.41
CA GLN A 403 -55.17 -47.14 6.53
C GLN A 403 -54.49 -47.00 5.16
N LEU A 404 -55.07 -47.58 4.12
CA LEU A 404 -54.57 -47.46 2.75
C LEU A 404 -54.71 -46.02 2.22
N GLU A 405 -55.80 -45.32 2.53
CA GLU A 405 -55.96 -43.90 2.19
C GLU A 405 -54.93 -43.04 2.94
N ALA A 406 -54.70 -43.32 4.23
CA ALA A 406 -53.68 -42.64 5.03
C ALA A 406 -52.26 -42.88 4.51
N LEU A 407 -51.94 -44.10 4.08
CA LEU A 407 -50.66 -44.45 3.44
C LEU A 407 -50.43 -43.63 2.17
N ARG A 408 -51.46 -43.48 1.33
CA ARG A 408 -51.36 -42.68 0.09
C ARG A 408 -51.07 -41.21 0.37
N LEU A 409 -51.74 -40.62 1.35
CA LEU A 409 -51.49 -39.24 1.74
C LEU A 409 -50.11 -39.07 2.37
N PHE A 410 -49.67 -40.04 3.19
CA PHE A 410 -48.36 -40.02 3.82
C PHE A 410 -47.21 -40.14 2.81
N ALA A 411 -47.39 -40.90 1.72
CA ALA A 411 -46.38 -41.07 0.66
C ALA A 411 -45.92 -39.75 0.03
N GLY A 412 -46.83 -38.78 -0.12
CA GLY A 412 -46.48 -37.43 -0.58
C GLY A 412 -45.57 -36.70 0.40
N TYR A 413 -45.85 -36.75 1.70
CA TYR A 413 -44.99 -36.17 2.74
C TYR A 413 -43.62 -36.87 2.81
N ALA A 414 -43.60 -38.19 2.69
CA ALA A 414 -42.37 -38.99 2.65
C ALA A 414 -41.49 -38.60 1.45
N GLY A 415 -42.08 -38.46 0.25
CA GLY A 415 -41.38 -37.99 -0.95
C GLY A 415 -40.72 -36.63 -0.73
N ILE A 416 -41.46 -35.64 -0.22
CA ILE A 416 -40.94 -34.29 0.06
C ILE A 416 -39.81 -34.32 1.07
N ALA A 417 -39.96 -35.08 2.17
CA ALA A 417 -38.94 -35.17 3.21
C ALA A 417 -37.63 -35.81 2.71
N ILE A 418 -37.72 -36.88 1.90
CA ILE A 418 -36.56 -37.56 1.30
C ILE A 418 -35.84 -36.63 0.32
N GLN A 419 -36.59 -35.93 -0.55
CA GLN A 419 -35.99 -35.02 -1.53
C GLN A 419 -35.30 -33.84 -0.84
N ASN A 420 -35.92 -33.25 0.19
CA ASN A 420 -35.30 -32.17 0.96
C ASN A 420 -34.02 -32.63 1.66
N ALA A 421 -34.01 -33.84 2.25
CA ALA A 421 -32.80 -34.39 2.88
C ALA A 421 -31.68 -34.63 1.86
N ARG A 422 -31.99 -35.14 0.65
CA ARG A 422 -31.03 -35.29 -0.45
C ARG A 422 -30.43 -33.95 -0.88
N LEU A 423 -31.28 -32.96 -1.17
CA LEU A 423 -30.85 -31.62 -1.56
C LEU A 423 -30.00 -30.94 -0.48
N TRP A 424 -30.33 -31.15 0.80
CA TRP A 424 -29.55 -30.60 1.91
C TRP A 424 -28.16 -31.23 2.00
N GLN A 425 -28.04 -32.56 1.87
CA GLN A 425 -26.75 -33.24 1.84
C GLN A 425 -25.87 -32.80 0.66
N GLU A 426 -26.44 -32.64 -0.52
CA GLU A 426 -25.74 -32.13 -1.71
C GLU A 426 -25.24 -30.69 -1.47
N ARG A 427 -26.13 -29.80 -1.02
CA ARG A 427 -25.78 -28.40 -0.71
C ARG A 427 -24.72 -28.30 0.38
N GLN A 428 -24.74 -29.17 1.38
CA GLN A 428 -23.74 -29.21 2.43
C GLN A 428 -22.37 -29.61 1.87
N ARG A 429 -22.30 -30.62 0.99
CA ARG A 429 -21.05 -31.00 0.30
C ARG A 429 -20.48 -29.84 -0.51
N TYR A 430 -21.31 -29.15 -1.29
CA TYR A 430 -20.90 -27.94 -2.02
C TYR A 430 -20.37 -26.84 -1.11
N TYR A 431 -21.03 -26.60 0.03
CA TYR A 431 -20.58 -25.62 1.02
C TYR A 431 -19.21 -25.99 1.60
N ASP A 432 -19.03 -27.25 2.00
CA ASP A 432 -17.77 -27.73 2.58
C ASP A 432 -16.61 -27.63 1.57
N TYR A 433 -16.85 -27.96 0.29
CA TYR A 433 -15.87 -27.76 -0.78
C TYR A 433 -15.55 -26.29 -1.03
N ALA A 434 -16.56 -25.42 -1.13
CA ALA A 434 -16.35 -23.99 -1.34
C ALA A 434 -15.58 -23.33 -0.18
N GLN A 435 -15.88 -23.73 1.06
CA GLN A 435 -15.15 -23.27 2.25
C GLN A 435 -13.68 -23.71 2.19
N ARG A 436 -13.42 -24.96 1.80
CA ARG A 436 -12.06 -25.48 1.64
C ARG A 436 -11.28 -24.74 0.56
N VAL A 437 -11.89 -24.44 -0.59
CA VAL A 437 -11.27 -23.62 -1.65
C VAL A 437 -10.92 -22.23 -1.13
N LEU A 438 -11.79 -21.59 -0.35
CA LEU A 438 -11.54 -20.28 0.24
C LEU A 438 -10.38 -20.32 1.27
N GLU A 439 -10.32 -21.35 2.11
CA GLU A 439 -9.23 -21.54 3.07
C GLU A 439 -7.88 -21.70 2.34
N LEU A 440 -7.81 -22.61 1.36
CA LEU A 440 -6.61 -22.80 0.54
C LEU A 440 -6.24 -21.53 -0.24
N GLY A 441 -7.23 -20.82 -0.80
CA GLY A 441 -7.04 -19.54 -1.49
C GLY A 441 -6.42 -18.46 -0.60
N LYS A 442 -6.84 -18.39 0.68
CA LYS A 442 -6.25 -17.48 1.67
C LYS A 442 -4.82 -17.88 2.05
N GLU A 443 -4.53 -19.17 2.14
CA GLU A 443 -3.20 -19.66 2.45
C GLU A 443 -2.19 -19.33 1.36
N ILE A 444 -2.51 -19.61 0.09
CA ILE A 444 -1.62 -19.31 -1.05
C ILE A 444 -1.42 -17.80 -1.23
N SER A 445 -2.45 -17.00 -0.97
CA SER A 445 -2.38 -15.54 -1.14
C SER A 445 -1.46 -14.85 -0.13
N ARG A 446 -1.07 -15.54 0.96
CA ARG A 446 -0.12 -15.02 1.96
C ARG A 446 1.33 -15.22 1.56
N VAL A 447 1.60 -16.06 0.56
CA VAL A 447 2.96 -16.34 0.11
C VAL A 447 3.38 -15.32 -0.93
N THR A 448 4.49 -14.65 -0.65
CA THR A 448 5.05 -13.61 -1.53
C THR A 448 6.13 -14.14 -2.49
N ASP A 449 6.76 -15.26 -2.16
CA ASP A 449 7.76 -15.92 -3.01
C ASP A 449 7.08 -16.76 -4.10
N LEU A 450 7.49 -16.56 -5.36
CA LEU A 450 6.83 -17.21 -6.50
C LEU A 450 6.96 -18.73 -6.44
N ARG A 451 8.15 -19.26 -6.13
CA ARG A 451 8.40 -20.71 -6.10
C ARG A 451 7.61 -21.38 -4.99
N ALA A 452 7.63 -20.81 -3.79
CA ALA A 452 6.85 -21.30 -2.66
C ALA A 452 5.34 -21.25 -2.95
N CYS A 453 4.86 -20.17 -3.61
CA CYS A 453 3.46 -20.03 -4.00
C CYS A 453 3.04 -21.15 -4.98
N LEU A 454 3.82 -21.40 -6.03
CA LEU A 454 3.56 -22.46 -7.02
C LEU A 454 3.55 -23.85 -6.38
N LEU A 455 4.51 -24.12 -5.49
CA LEU A 455 4.56 -25.38 -4.75
C LEU A 455 3.31 -25.56 -3.87
N GLN A 456 2.87 -24.50 -3.20
CA GLN A 456 1.70 -24.55 -2.34
C GLN A 456 0.40 -24.69 -3.14
N ILE A 457 0.30 -24.07 -4.31
CA ILE A 457 -0.82 -24.27 -5.25
C ILE A 457 -0.92 -25.75 -5.65
N ARG A 458 0.21 -26.35 -6.06
CA ARG A 458 0.25 -27.79 -6.40
C ARG A 458 -0.16 -28.66 -5.22
N ASN A 459 0.39 -28.40 -4.02
CA ASN A 459 0.06 -29.14 -2.81
C ASN A 459 -1.42 -28.99 -2.40
N ALA A 460 -2.00 -27.80 -2.59
CA ALA A 460 -3.41 -27.54 -2.30
C ALA A 460 -4.33 -28.38 -3.19
N VAL A 461 -3.96 -28.59 -4.45
CA VAL A 461 -4.72 -29.44 -5.37
C VAL A 461 -4.62 -30.93 -4.99
N VAL A 462 -3.41 -31.41 -4.70
CA VAL A 462 -3.19 -32.82 -4.35
C VAL A 462 -3.76 -33.15 -2.95
N ASN A 463 -3.31 -32.42 -1.92
CA ASN A 463 -3.64 -32.73 -0.53
C ASN A 463 -4.94 -32.09 -0.05
N GLY A 464 -5.35 -30.96 -0.63
CA GLY A 464 -6.52 -30.20 -0.19
C GLY A 464 -7.79 -30.55 -0.97
N LEU A 465 -7.73 -30.45 -2.29
CA LEU A 465 -8.84 -30.78 -3.19
C LEU A 465 -8.93 -32.28 -3.50
N GLY A 466 -7.91 -33.05 -3.14
CA GLY A 466 -7.93 -34.50 -3.21
C GLY A 466 -7.79 -35.05 -4.62
N PHE A 467 -6.95 -34.45 -5.46
CA PHE A 467 -6.48 -35.08 -6.72
C PHE A 467 -5.23 -35.92 -6.44
N ASP A 468 -4.97 -36.93 -7.26
CA ASP A 468 -3.76 -37.75 -7.06
C ASP A 468 -2.51 -37.02 -7.55
N ARG A 469 -2.64 -36.29 -8.66
CA ARG A 469 -1.54 -35.57 -9.30
C ARG A 469 -2.00 -34.18 -9.72
N ALA A 470 -1.09 -33.23 -9.61
CA ALA A 470 -1.26 -31.89 -10.14
C ALA A 470 0.05 -31.37 -10.74
N ALA A 471 -0.05 -30.54 -11.77
CA ALA A 471 1.06 -29.83 -12.38
C ALA A 471 0.68 -28.39 -12.70
N VAL A 472 1.59 -27.47 -12.40
CA VAL A 472 1.42 -26.03 -12.68
C VAL A 472 2.38 -25.63 -13.80
N TRP A 473 1.85 -25.02 -14.85
CA TRP A 473 2.62 -24.55 -16.00
C TRP A 473 2.44 -23.05 -16.16
N LEU A 474 3.54 -22.30 -16.21
CA LEU A 474 3.51 -20.86 -16.44
C LEU A 474 3.58 -20.56 -17.93
N TYR A 475 2.73 -19.64 -18.39
CA TYR A 475 2.70 -19.19 -19.77
C TYR A 475 3.59 -17.96 -19.94
N ASP A 476 4.47 -18.01 -20.95
CA ASP A 476 5.28 -16.91 -21.43
C ASP A 476 4.68 -16.39 -22.74
N GLU A 477 4.05 -15.22 -22.68
CA GLU A 477 3.33 -14.62 -23.81
C GLU A 477 4.27 -14.16 -24.94
N GLU A 478 5.50 -13.73 -24.61
CA GLU A 478 6.46 -13.23 -25.61
C GLU A 478 7.05 -14.36 -26.43
N ARG A 479 7.42 -15.46 -25.75
CA ARG A 479 8.01 -16.63 -26.39
C ARG A 479 6.97 -17.65 -26.87
N ASP A 480 5.71 -17.48 -26.46
CA ASP A 480 4.59 -18.37 -26.80
C ASP A 480 4.85 -19.84 -26.37
N ILE A 481 5.40 -20.01 -25.17
CA ILE A 481 5.78 -21.30 -24.57
C ILE A 481 5.18 -21.48 -23.19
N PHE A 482 5.02 -22.74 -22.76
CA PHE A 482 4.71 -23.08 -21.37
C PHE A 482 5.95 -23.61 -20.68
N ARG A 483 6.28 -23.04 -19.52
CA ARG A 483 7.38 -23.50 -18.66
C ARG A 483 6.82 -24.35 -17.52
N GLY A 484 7.43 -25.51 -17.31
CA GLY A 484 7.13 -26.36 -16.16
C GLY A 484 7.53 -25.68 -14.86
N THR A 485 6.85 -26.00 -13.76
CA THR A 485 7.23 -25.51 -12.43
C THR A 485 7.29 -26.65 -11.44
N TYR A 486 6.18 -26.94 -10.74
CA TYR A 486 6.06 -28.08 -9.84
C TYR A 486 4.96 -29.01 -10.34
N GLY A 487 5.29 -30.28 -10.41
CA GLY A 487 4.40 -31.34 -10.82
C GLY A 487 4.30 -32.48 -9.81
N THR A 488 3.69 -33.56 -10.26
CA THR A 488 3.60 -34.81 -9.52
C THR A 488 3.95 -35.95 -10.45
N SER A 489 4.94 -36.75 -10.07
CA SER A 489 5.42 -37.89 -10.86
C SER A 489 4.33 -38.97 -11.00
N ARG A 490 4.58 -39.96 -11.87
CA ARG A 490 3.72 -41.16 -11.99
C ARG A 490 3.64 -41.99 -10.71
N THR A 491 4.58 -41.84 -9.77
CA THR A 491 4.58 -42.53 -8.48
C THR A 491 3.96 -41.70 -7.35
N GLY A 492 3.52 -40.47 -7.64
CA GLY A 492 2.93 -39.55 -6.64
C GLY A 492 3.95 -38.64 -5.94
N GLU A 493 5.20 -38.63 -6.36
CA GLU A 493 6.26 -37.81 -5.76
C GLU A 493 6.31 -36.39 -6.36
N LEU A 494 6.83 -35.43 -5.61
CA LEU A 494 7.05 -34.06 -6.09
C LEU A 494 8.14 -34.03 -7.17
N THR A 495 7.85 -33.38 -8.30
CA THR A 495 8.80 -33.13 -9.39
C THR A 495 9.11 -31.65 -9.55
N ASP A 496 10.39 -31.32 -9.70
CA ASP A 496 10.88 -30.00 -10.12
C ASP A 496 11.00 -30.02 -11.64
N GLU A 497 10.13 -29.29 -12.33
CA GLU A 497 9.95 -29.30 -13.78
C GLU A 497 10.43 -27.98 -14.42
N TRP A 498 11.24 -27.18 -13.70
CA TRP A 498 11.66 -25.85 -14.17
C TRP A 498 12.53 -25.89 -15.44
N SER A 499 13.16 -27.03 -15.72
CA SER A 499 13.91 -27.27 -16.96
C SER A 499 13.03 -27.72 -18.14
N GLU A 500 11.75 -28.03 -17.91
CA GLU A 500 10.84 -28.50 -18.94
C GLU A 500 10.14 -27.32 -19.62
N THR A 501 10.04 -27.38 -20.95
CA THR A 501 9.29 -26.41 -21.74
C THR A 501 8.46 -27.15 -22.78
N ILE A 502 7.20 -26.73 -22.94
CA ILE A 502 6.32 -27.25 -23.99
C ILE A 502 6.30 -26.21 -25.12
N PRO A 503 6.93 -26.50 -26.27
CA PRO A 503 6.92 -25.61 -27.42
C PRO A 503 5.55 -25.57 -28.10
N ARG A 504 5.31 -24.52 -28.89
CA ARG A 504 4.03 -24.15 -29.51
C ARG A 504 3.26 -25.30 -30.20
N GLU A 505 3.96 -26.24 -30.84
CA GLU A 505 3.34 -27.33 -31.60
C GLU A 505 2.57 -28.34 -30.72
N GLY A 506 2.87 -28.42 -29.40
CA GLY A 506 2.25 -29.36 -28.47
C GLY A 506 1.16 -28.77 -27.56
N THR A 507 0.85 -27.48 -27.65
CA THR A 507 0.08 -26.76 -26.60
C THR A 507 -1.38 -26.50 -26.96
N HIS A 508 -1.95 -27.13 -28.01
CA HIS A 508 -3.28 -26.78 -28.54
C HIS A 508 -4.37 -26.81 -27.46
N THR A 509 -4.40 -27.85 -26.61
CA THR A 509 -5.39 -27.96 -25.52
C THR A 509 -5.15 -26.92 -24.42
N LEU A 510 -3.88 -26.63 -24.07
CA LEU A 510 -3.52 -25.65 -23.05
C LEU A 510 -3.84 -24.22 -23.51
N ARG A 511 -3.65 -23.90 -24.79
CA ARG A 511 -4.03 -22.59 -25.35
C ARG A 511 -5.52 -22.38 -25.37
N ARG A 512 -6.30 -23.39 -25.75
CA ARG A 512 -7.76 -23.30 -25.75
C ARG A 512 -8.29 -22.94 -24.35
N VAL A 513 -7.64 -23.47 -23.32
CA VAL A 513 -7.96 -23.13 -21.92
C VAL A 513 -7.63 -21.67 -21.60
N LEU A 514 -6.60 -21.07 -22.20
CA LEU A 514 -6.23 -19.67 -21.97
C LEU A 514 -7.01 -18.65 -22.81
N GLU A 515 -7.96 -19.05 -23.67
CA GLU A 515 -8.77 -18.12 -24.46
C GLU A 515 -9.76 -17.32 -23.59
N GLU A 516 -10.21 -17.90 -22.47
CA GLU A 516 -11.17 -17.30 -21.55
C GLU A 516 -10.64 -17.32 -20.10
N PRO A 517 -10.96 -16.30 -19.27
CA PRO A 517 -10.56 -16.24 -17.86
C PRO A 517 -10.96 -17.46 -17.01
N ASP A 518 -12.17 -17.97 -17.25
CA ASP A 518 -12.69 -19.16 -16.56
C ASP A 518 -12.51 -20.43 -17.41
N GLY A 519 -11.55 -20.41 -18.32
CA GLY A 519 -11.29 -21.51 -19.25
C GLY A 519 -11.03 -22.82 -18.51
N PHE A 520 -11.76 -23.84 -18.92
CA PHE A 520 -11.82 -25.14 -18.26
C PHE A 520 -12.02 -26.22 -19.31
N VAL A 521 -11.15 -27.23 -19.31
CA VAL A 521 -11.27 -28.38 -20.19
C VAL A 521 -11.17 -29.66 -19.38
N TYR A 522 -12.27 -30.41 -19.36
CA TYR A 522 -12.33 -31.77 -18.84
C TYR A 522 -12.31 -32.75 -20.01
N THR A 523 -11.42 -33.74 -19.94
CA THR A 523 -11.23 -34.73 -20.99
C THR A 523 -11.34 -36.14 -20.40
N PRO A 524 -12.47 -36.84 -20.62
CA PRO A 524 -12.61 -38.25 -20.25
C PRO A 524 -11.88 -39.16 -21.25
N ASN A 525 -11.48 -40.35 -20.82
CA ASN A 525 -10.66 -41.30 -21.57
C ASN A 525 -9.37 -40.68 -22.17
N TYR A 526 -8.72 -39.78 -21.44
CA TYR A 526 -7.62 -38.93 -21.90
C TYR A 526 -6.51 -39.69 -22.63
N SER A 527 -5.94 -40.73 -22.00
CA SER A 527 -4.84 -41.51 -22.58
C SER A 527 -5.24 -42.24 -23.86
N GLN A 528 -6.52 -42.61 -24.01
CA GLN A 528 -7.02 -43.28 -25.21
C GLN A 528 -7.33 -42.27 -26.33
N GLN A 529 -7.93 -41.13 -26.00
CA GLN A 529 -8.26 -40.09 -26.98
C GLN A 529 -7.01 -39.50 -27.65
N LEU A 530 -5.92 -39.37 -26.89
CA LEU A 530 -4.64 -38.86 -27.41
C LEU A 530 -3.71 -39.96 -27.96
N ASN A 531 -4.15 -41.23 -27.94
CA ASN A 531 -3.38 -42.38 -28.40
C ASN A 531 -1.93 -42.40 -27.85
N LEU A 532 -1.80 -42.15 -26.55
CA LEU A 532 -0.49 -42.01 -25.90
C LEU A 532 0.23 -43.37 -25.83
N PRO A 533 1.55 -43.42 -26.09
CA PRO A 533 2.30 -44.67 -26.03
C PRO A 533 2.58 -45.08 -24.55
N PRO A 534 2.84 -46.37 -24.26
CA PRO A 534 2.96 -46.89 -22.89
C PRO A 534 4.06 -46.26 -22.03
N ASP A 535 5.10 -45.72 -22.68
CA ASP A 535 6.24 -45.02 -22.10
C ASP A 535 5.94 -43.54 -21.77
N HIS A 536 4.79 -43.00 -22.20
CA HIS A 536 4.42 -41.62 -21.96
C HIS A 536 4.03 -41.35 -20.50
N ALA A 537 4.43 -40.18 -19.97
CA ALA A 537 4.18 -39.79 -18.58
C ALA A 537 2.68 -39.75 -18.19
N MET A 538 1.81 -39.52 -19.17
CA MET A 538 0.35 -39.48 -19.04
C MET A 538 -0.37 -40.77 -19.49
N PHE A 539 0.37 -41.84 -19.79
CA PHE A 539 -0.22 -43.12 -20.18
C PHE A 539 -1.02 -43.75 -19.03
N GLY A 540 -2.24 -44.18 -19.31
CA GLY A 540 -3.17 -44.76 -18.31
C GLY A 540 -4.02 -43.74 -17.55
N VAL A 541 -3.88 -42.44 -17.84
CA VAL A 541 -4.77 -41.40 -17.30
C VAL A 541 -6.15 -41.56 -17.96
N ASN A 542 -7.17 -41.85 -17.15
CA ASN A 542 -8.54 -41.96 -17.64
C ASN A 542 -9.19 -40.57 -17.75
N GLU A 543 -9.19 -39.79 -16.68
CA GLU A 543 -9.80 -38.46 -16.66
C GLU A 543 -8.72 -37.41 -16.39
N HIS A 544 -8.70 -36.36 -17.21
CA HIS A 544 -7.77 -35.24 -17.05
C HIS A 544 -8.52 -33.92 -17.08
N VAL A 545 -8.12 -33.00 -16.23
CA VAL A 545 -8.68 -31.65 -16.18
C VAL A 545 -7.57 -30.62 -16.27
N THR A 546 -7.82 -29.59 -17.08
CA THR A 546 -6.94 -28.43 -17.23
C THR A 546 -7.76 -27.16 -17.03
N VAL A 547 -7.26 -26.27 -16.18
CA VAL A 547 -7.92 -25.00 -15.84
C VAL A 547 -6.97 -23.83 -16.06
N ALA A 548 -7.53 -22.69 -16.47
CA ALA A 548 -6.78 -21.48 -16.74
C ALA A 548 -6.40 -20.78 -15.44
N LEU A 549 -5.17 -20.28 -15.36
CA LEU A 549 -4.71 -19.38 -14.32
C LEU A 549 -4.66 -17.97 -14.91
N TRP A 550 -5.52 -17.09 -14.41
CA TRP A 550 -5.59 -15.69 -14.85
C TRP A 550 -5.37 -14.74 -13.69
N GLY A 551 -4.72 -13.62 -13.98
CA GLY A 551 -4.58 -12.52 -13.01
C GLY A 551 -4.68 -11.18 -13.73
N TRP A 552 -5.47 -10.28 -13.14
CA TRP A 552 -5.68 -8.90 -13.61
C TRP A 552 -6.01 -8.78 -15.11
N GLY A 553 -6.78 -9.73 -15.65
CA GLY A 553 -7.21 -9.73 -17.05
C GLY A 553 -6.20 -10.26 -18.05
N LYS A 554 -5.14 -10.97 -17.60
CA LYS A 554 -4.18 -11.66 -18.47
C LYS A 554 -4.03 -13.15 -18.12
N PRO A 555 -3.75 -14.02 -19.11
CA PRO A 555 -3.42 -15.42 -18.87
C PRO A 555 -2.01 -15.53 -18.27
N ILE A 556 -1.89 -16.27 -17.16
CA ILE A 556 -0.65 -16.48 -16.41
C ILE A 556 -0.08 -17.88 -16.67
N GLY A 557 -0.95 -18.86 -16.87
CA GLY A 557 -0.56 -20.26 -16.96
C GLY A 557 -1.75 -21.20 -16.87
N VAL A 558 -1.48 -22.49 -16.73
CA VAL A 558 -2.50 -23.53 -16.59
C VAL A 558 -2.19 -24.42 -15.40
N LEU A 559 -3.24 -24.92 -14.77
CA LEU A 559 -3.18 -25.90 -13.71
C LEU A 559 -3.86 -27.17 -14.20
N CYS A 560 -3.12 -28.28 -14.13
CA CYS A 560 -3.55 -29.59 -14.60
C CYS A 560 -3.71 -30.53 -13.42
N ALA A 561 -4.71 -31.41 -13.44
CA ALA A 561 -4.89 -32.44 -12.42
C ALA A 561 -5.47 -33.75 -12.98
N ASP A 562 -5.14 -34.87 -12.33
CA ASP A 562 -5.71 -36.20 -12.63
C ASP A 562 -5.68 -37.17 -11.44
N ASN A 563 -6.39 -38.30 -11.60
CA ASN A 563 -6.50 -39.37 -10.61
C ASN A 563 -5.85 -40.69 -11.10
N LEU A 564 -4.64 -40.62 -11.66
CA LEU A 564 -3.94 -41.80 -12.20
C LEU A 564 -3.69 -42.91 -11.16
N LEU A 565 -3.40 -42.56 -9.91
CA LEU A 565 -2.95 -43.51 -8.88
C LEU A 565 -4.11 -44.34 -8.32
N THR A 566 -5.23 -43.69 -8.04
CA THR A 566 -6.42 -44.28 -7.43
C THR A 566 -7.43 -44.76 -8.46
N GLN A 567 -7.34 -44.28 -9.70
CA GLN A 567 -8.30 -44.57 -10.79
C GLN A 567 -9.75 -44.23 -10.43
N ARG A 568 -9.96 -43.37 -9.43
CA ARG A 568 -11.30 -42.93 -9.01
C ARG A 568 -11.83 -41.86 -9.96
N PRO A 569 -13.13 -41.90 -10.32
CA PRO A 569 -13.74 -40.87 -11.12
C PRO A 569 -13.72 -39.52 -10.37
N MET A 570 -13.58 -38.43 -11.12
CA MET A 570 -13.63 -37.07 -10.58
C MET A 570 -15.07 -36.68 -10.26
N ALA A 571 -15.32 -36.29 -9.01
CA ALA A 571 -16.63 -35.77 -8.62
C ALA A 571 -16.88 -34.39 -9.26
N PRO A 572 -18.11 -34.07 -9.70
CA PRO A 572 -18.43 -32.75 -10.25
C PRO A 572 -18.07 -31.60 -9.32
N GLU A 573 -18.26 -31.77 -8.02
CA GLU A 573 -17.92 -30.79 -6.98
C GLU A 573 -16.41 -30.56 -6.87
N GLN A 574 -15.61 -31.61 -7.10
CA GLN A 574 -14.15 -31.54 -7.11
C GLN A 574 -13.63 -30.76 -8.33
N LEU A 575 -14.26 -30.94 -9.50
CA LEU A 575 -13.95 -30.19 -10.72
C LEU A 575 -14.28 -28.70 -10.56
N GLU A 576 -15.43 -28.38 -9.98
CA GLU A 576 -15.84 -27.00 -9.71
C GLU A 576 -14.94 -26.35 -8.67
N ALA A 577 -14.55 -27.07 -7.62
CA ALA A 577 -13.58 -26.61 -6.63
C ALA A 577 -12.22 -26.28 -7.25
N LEU A 578 -11.72 -27.10 -8.18
CA LEU A 578 -10.48 -26.83 -8.91
C LEU A 578 -10.58 -25.55 -9.75
N ARG A 579 -11.70 -25.36 -10.46
CA ARG A 579 -11.94 -24.16 -11.27
C ARG A 579 -11.99 -22.89 -10.43
N LEU A 580 -12.70 -22.91 -9.29
CA LEU A 580 -12.73 -21.79 -8.36
C LEU A 580 -11.36 -21.50 -7.74
N PHE A 581 -10.63 -22.55 -7.38
CA PHE A 581 -9.27 -22.43 -6.83
C PHE A 581 -8.29 -21.83 -7.84
N ALA A 582 -8.43 -22.14 -9.13
CA ALA A 582 -7.60 -21.60 -10.20
C ALA A 582 -7.63 -20.06 -10.27
N GLY A 583 -8.79 -19.45 -10.02
CA GLY A 583 -8.92 -17.99 -9.93
C GLY A 583 -8.09 -17.40 -8.79
N TYR A 584 -8.12 -18.01 -7.60
CA TYR A 584 -7.28 -17.59 -6.47
C TYR A 584 -5.79 -17.81 -6.76
N ALA A 585 -5.45 -18.95 -7.37
CA ALA A 585 -4.09 -19.31 -7.73
C ALA A 585 -3.49 -18.32 -8.75
N GLY A 586 -4.25 -17.94 -9.78
CA GLY A 586 -3.82 -16.93 -10.75
C GLY A 586 -3.53 -15.58 -10.10
N ILE A 587 -4.41 -15.09 -9.22
CA ILE A 587 -4.18 -13.85 -8.48
C ILE A 587 -2.95 -13.96 -7.55
N ALA A 588 -2.80 -15.08 -6.84
CA ALA A 588 -1.67 -15.30 -5.93
C ALA A 588 -0.33 -15.33 -6.68
N ILE A 589 -0.26 -16.00 -7.83
CA ILE A 589 0.93 -16.03 -8.69
C ILE A 589 1.26 -14.63 -9.20
N GLN A 590 0.26 -13.86 -9.64
CA GLN A 590 0.47 -12.50 -10.11
C GLN A 590 1.03 -11.59 -9.00
N ASN A 591 0.45 -11.69 -7.80
CA ASN A 591 0.90 -10.91 -6.65
C ASN A 591 2.35 -11.28 -6.27
N ALA A 592 2.69 -12.57 -6.26
CA ALA A 592 4.06 -13.02 -5.97
C ALA A 592 5.06 -12.48 -7.01
N ARG A 593 4.74 -12.58 -8.32
CA ARG A 593 5.56 -12.02 -9.41
C ARG A 593 5.78 -10.51 -9.25
N LEU A 594 4.72 -9.77 -8.97
CA LEU A 594 4.80 -8.32 -8.78
C LEU A 594 5.58 -7.95 -7.52
N TRP A 595 5.48 -8.74 -6.46
CA TRP A 595 6.21 -8.50 -5.23
C TRP A 595 7.71 -8.66 -5.44
N GLU A 596 8.13 -9.72 -6.15
CA GLU A 596 9.52 -9.91 -6.56
C GLU A 596 10.02 -8.75 -7.44
N GLU A 597 9.23 -8.32 -8.43
CA GLU A 597 9.59 -7.18 -9.28
C GLU A 597 9.73 -5.87 -8.48
N GLN A 598 8.78 -5.59 -7.58
CA GLN A 598 8.83 -4.42 -6.70
C GLN A 598 10.00 -4.49 -5.74
N GLN A 599 10.33 -5.67 -5.21
CA GLN A 599 11.46 -5.85 -4.32
C GLN A 599 12.79 -5.64 -5.06
N LYS A 600 12.92 -6.16 -6.29
CA LYS A 600 14.06 -5.89 -7.19
C LYS A 600 14.19 -4.38 -7.44
N ARG A 601 13.08 -3.70 -7.77
CA ARG A 601 13.06 -2.25 -8.02
C ARG A 601 13.36 -1.41 -6.78
N SER A 602 12.87 -1.82 -5.62
CA SER A 602 13.16 -1.17 -4.33
C SER A 602 14.63 -1.31 -3.96
N ALA A 603 15.22 -2.50 -4.14
CA ALA A 603 16.65 -2.73 -3.93
C ALA A 603 17.50 -1.86 -4.86
N GLN A 604 17.11 -1.72 -6.14
CA GLN A 604 17.78 -0.82 -7.09
C GLN A 604 17.75 0.63 -6.62
N LEU A 605 16.58 1.15 -6.22
CA LEU A 605 16.44 2.51 -5.68
C LEU A 605 17.24 2.73 -4.39
N ALA A 606 17.27 1.73 -3.50
CA ALA A 606 18.04 1.80 -2.26
C ALA A 606 19.55 1.91 -2.51
N THR A 607 20.05 1.26 -3.55
CA THR A 607 21.46 1.38 -3.99
C THR A 607 21.74 2.77 -4.53
N LEU A 608 20.89 3.30 -5.43
CA LEU A 608 21.04 4.67 -5.94
C LEU A 608 21.05 5.71 -4.81
N ASN A 609 20.11 5.62 -3.87
CA ASN A 609 20.07 6.53 -2.71
C ASN A 609 21.30 6.40 -1.81
N ARG A 610 21.84 5.19 -1.61
CA ARG A 610 23.10 5.00 -0.86
C ARG A 610 24.29 5.64 -1.55
N LEU A 611 24.39 5.53 -2.87
CA LEU A 611 25.44 6.20 -3.65
C LEU A 611 25.39 7.73 -3.46
N VAL A 612 24.17 8.31 -3.47
CA VAL A 612 23.98 9.74 -3.17
C VAL A 612 24.41 10.09 -1.74
N HIS A 613 24.13 9.23 -0.75
CA HIS A 613 24.60 9.47 0.62
C HIS A 613 26.12 9.37 0.78
N VAL A 614 26.76 8.41 0.10
CA VAL A 614 28.22 8.27 0.09
C VAL A 614 28.88 9.50 -0.53
N ALA A 615 28.32 10.01 -1.62
CA ALA A 615 28.76 11.25 -2.27
C ALA A 615 28.77 12.45 -1.35
N ASN A 616 27.78 12.57 -0.45
CA ASN A 616 27.69 13.68 0.49
C ASN A 616 28.70 13.59 1.64
N GLN A 617 29.25 12.42 1.93
CA GLN A 617 30.15 12.21 3.08
C GLN A 617 31.63 12.13 2.71
N ARG A 618 31.96 11.79 1.45
CA ARG A 618 33.34 11.62 0.99
C ARG A 618 33.58 12.40 -0.29
N LEU A 619 34.71 13.10 -0.34
CA LEU A 619 35.13 13.94 -1.46
C LEU A 619 36.23 13.31 -2.32
N ASP A 620 36.60 12.05 -2.03
CA ASP A 620 37.65 11.31 -2.76
C ASP A 620 37.03 10.44 -3.88
N PRO A 621 37.32 10.72 -5.17
CA PRO A 621 36.78 9.98 -6.30
C PRO A 621 37.00 8.46 -6.23
N VAL A 622 38.18 8.01 -5.79
CA VAL A 622 38.53 6.57 -5.71
C VAL A 622 37.70 5.87 -4.64
N SER A 623 37.55 6.47 -3.46
CA SER A 623 36.74 5.92 -2.38
C SER A 623 35.26 5.81 -2.74
N ILE A 624 34.72 6.79 -3.47
CA ILE A 624 33.32 6.78 -3.91
C ILE A 624 33.07 5.58 -4.84
N VAL A 625 33.90 5.42 -5.87
CA VAL A 625 33.76 4.31 -6.83
C VAL A 625 33.99 2.96 -6.17
N ARG A 626 34.92 2.86 -5.21
CA ARG A 626 35.12 1.62 -4.45
C ARG A 626 33.88 1.20 -3.67
N ILE A 627 33.20 2.14 -3.01
CA ILE A 627 31.95 1.85 -2.31
C ILE A 627 30.87 1.44 -3.32
N ALA A 628 30.80 2.11 -4.48
CA ALA A 628 29.85 1.77 -5.52
C ALA A 628 30.02 0.34 -6.05
N VAL A 629 31.26 -0.08 -6.35
CA VAL A 629 31.57 -1.45 -6.77
C VAL A 629 31.24 -2.46 -5.67
N GLN A 630 31.49 -2.13 -4.40
CA GLN A 630 31.17 -2.99 -3.27
C GLN A 630 29.66 -3.20 -3.09
N GLU A 631 28.85 -2.13 -3.23
CA GLU A 631 27.39 -2.20 -3.17
C GLU A 631 26.80 -2.97 -4.36
N LEU A 632 27.31 -2.72 -5.58
CA LEU A 632 26.92 -3.46 -6.77
C LEU A 632 27.27 -4.94 -6.67
N SER A 633 28.39 -5.29 -6.04
CA SER A 633 28.77 -6.69 -5.82
C SER A 633 27.77 -7.45 -4.95
N GLY A 634 27.08 -6.77 -4.03
CA GLY A 634 26.01 -7.38 -3.24
C GLY A 634 24.75 -7.68 -4.05
N GLN A 635 24.48 -6.91 -5.12
CA GLN A 635 23.31 -7.10 -5.99
C GLN A 635 23.58 -8.02 -7.18
N LEU A 636 24.83 -8.05 -7.64
CA LEU A 636 25.29 -8.87 -8.75
C LEU A 636 26.40 -9.82 -8.25
N PRO A 637 26.06 -10.79 -7.38
CA PRO A 637 27.07 -11.63 -6.75
C PRO A 637 27.87 -12.40 -7.79
N GLU A 638 27.22 -12.96 -8.81
CA GLU A 638 27.85 -13.78 -9.86
C GLU A 638 28.60 -12.97 -10.94
N SER A 639 28.60 -11.64 -10.86
CA SER A 639 29.22 -10.78 -11.89
C SER A 639 30.61 -10.28 -11.49
N GLY A 640 31.50 -10.14 -12.47
CA GLY A 640 32.76 -9.41 -12.33
C GLY A 640 32.54 -7.91 -12.51
N LEU A 641 33.03 -7.10 -11.59
CA LEU A 641 32.89 -5.64 -11.63
C LEU A 641 34.27 -4.98 -11.62
N VAL A 642 34.50 -4.04 -12.53
CA VAL A 642 35.71 -3.22 -12.61
C VAL A 642 35.31 -1.79 -12.88
N ALA A 643 35.86 -0.85 -12.13
CA ALA A 643 35.63 0.57 -12.33
C ALA A 643 36.96 1.33 -12.43
N VAL A 644 37.04 2.19 -13.44
CA VAL A 644 38.21 3.00 -13.77
C VAL A 644 37.78 4.46 -13.69
N VAL A 645 38.57 5.30 -13.03
CA VAL A 645 38.31 6.73 -12.91
C VAL A 645 39.45 7.53 -13.48
N ARG A 646 39.13 8.75 -13.94
CA ARG A 646 40.13 9.70 -14.43
C ARG A 646 40.63 10.56 -13.28
N ASP A 647 41.94 10.77 -13.22
CA ASP A 647 42.58 11.61 -12.20
C ASP A 647 42.16 13.09 -12.31
N VAL A 648 42.23 13.80 -11.19
CA VAL A 648 41.87 15.22 -11.01
C VAL A 648 42.68 16.13 -11.95
N ALA A 649 43.95 15.81 -12.21
CA ALA A 649 44.76 16.55 -13.18
C ALA A 649 44.32 16.34 -14.65
N GLY A 650 43.38 15.42 -14.91
CA GLY A 650 42.77 15.18 -16.22
C GLY A 650 43.63 14.39 -17.20
N GLN A 651 44.77 13.82 -16.78
CA GLN A 651 45.73 13.21 -17.72
C GLN A 651 45.85 11.68 -17.65
N GLN A 652 45.36 11.02 -16.62
CA GLN A 652 45.54 9.56 -16.44
C GLN A 652 44.26 8.85 -16.00
N TRP A 653 44.08 7.61 -16.46
CA TRP A 653 43.00 6.71 -16.06
C TRP A 653 43.53 5.70 -15.07
N GLN A 654 42.86 5.50 -13.95
CA GLN A 654 43.31 4.62 -12.87
C GLN A 654 42.25 3.57 -12.56
N VAL A 655 42.67 2.32 -12.37
CA VAL A 655 41.77 1.26 -11.86
C VAL A 655 41.42 1.59 -10.40
N ALA A 656 40.23 2.16 -10.18
CA ALA A 656 39.80 2.63 -8.86
C ALA A 656 39.33 1.49 -7.96
N ALA A 657 38.59 0.54 -8.54
CA ALA A 657 37.94 -0.53 -7.80
C ALA A 657 37.61 -1.73 -8.67
N ALA A 658 37.61 -2.91 -8.06
CA ALA A 658 37.13 -4.15 -8.66
C ALA A 658 36.69 -5.12 -7.55
N ASN A 659 35.74 -6.00 -7.85
CA ASN A 659 35.37 -7.09 -6.94
C ASN A 659 36.27 -8.32 -7.19
N ASP A 660 36.18 -9.35 -6.34
CA ASP A 660 37.07 -10.54 -6.41
C ASP A 660 37.04 -11.20 -7.80
N ARG A 661 35.86 -11.25 -8.42
CA ARG A 661 35.64 -11.77 -9.77
C ARG A 661 36.21 -10.84 -10.85
N GLY A 662 36.08 -9.52 -10.71
CA GLY A 662 36.65 -8.51 -11.60
C GLY A 662 38.18 -8.42 -11.53
N ILE A 663 38.78 -8.70 -10.37
CA ILE A 663 40.25 -8.82 -10.22
C ILE A 663 40.80 -9.94 -11.13
N GLN A 664 40.05 -11.01 -11.39
CA GLN A 664 40.46 -12.05 -12.33
C GLN A 664 40.59 -11.52 -13.76
N VAL A 665 39.68 -10.62 -14.17
CA VAL A 665 39.75 -9.94 -15.47
C VAL A 665 40.97 -9.03 -15.54
N LEU A 666 41.22 -8.23 -14.48
CA LEU A 666 42.38 -7.35 -14.41
C LEU A 666 43.73 -8.10 -14.52
N ARG A 667 43.83 -9.30 -13.93
CA ARG A 667 45.02 -10.15 -14.08
C ARG A 667 45.29 -10.56 -15.53
N HIS A 668 44.25 -10.82 -16.33
CA HIS A 668 44.41 -11.13 -17.75
C HIS A 668 44.87 -9.91 -18.56
N LEU A 669 44.52 -8.70 -18.12
CA LEU A 669 44.99 -7.45 -18.71
C LEU A 669 46.40 -7.05 -18.22
N GLY A 670 46.95 -7.72 -17.20
CA GLY A 670 48.26 -7.43 -16.64
C GLY A 670 48.33 -6.18 -15.75
N VAL A 671 47.20 -5.72 -15.22
CA VAL A 671 47.10 -4.55 -14.34
C VAL A 671 46.49 -4.90 -12.98
N SER A 672 46.85 -4.12 -11.97
CA SER A 672 46.37 -4.24 -10.58
C SER A 672 45.52 -3.02 -10.18
N LEU A 673 44.85 -3.13 -9.03
CA LEU A 673 44.14 -1.99 -8.42
C LEU A 673 45.12 -0.84 -8.15
N GLY A 674 44.76 0.36 -8.57
CA GLY A 674 45.60 1.55 -8.44
C GLY A 674 46.55 1.79 -9.61
N ASP A 675 46.71 0.84 -10.54
CA ASP A 675 47.54 1.04 -11.73
C ASP A 675 46.86 1.96 -12.75
N THR A 676 47.70 2.64 -13.55
CA THR A 676 47.25 3.49 -14.64
C THR A 676 46.92 2.64 -15.88
N LEU A 677 45.75 2.89 -16.45
CA LEU A 677 45.27 2.32 -17.71
C LEU A 677 45.50 3.29 -18.87
N THR A 678 45.90 2.76 -20.03
CA THR A 678 45.97 3.55 -21.26
C THR A 678 44.57 3.83 -21.79
N PRO A 679 44.30 5.01 -22.38
CA PRO A 679 42.97 5.32 -22.95
C PRO A 679 42.51 4.32 -24.01
N GLU A 680 43.45 3.73 -24.76
CA GLU A 680 43.22 2.72 -25.79
C GLU A 680 42.66 1.40 -25.25
N ALA A 681 42.83 1.15 -23.94
CA ALA A 681 42.28 -0.03 -23.28
C ALA A 681 40.77 0.11 -22.95
N LEU A 682 40.21 1.30 -23.13
CA LEU A 682 38.80 1.64 -22.88
C LEU A 682 38.04 1.80 -24.21
N PRO A 683 36.73 1.50 -24.25
CA PRO A 683 35.93 1.67 -25.46
C PRO A 683 35.75 3.15 -25.81
N SER A 684 35.49 3.44 -27.11
CA SER A 684 35.06 4.77 -27.54
C SER A 684 33.73 5.12 -26.88
N LEU A 685 33.67 6.23 -26.15
CA LEU A 685 32.58 6.58 -25.24
C LEU A 685 31.40 7.30 -25.92
N GLU A 686 31.29 7.24 -27.25
CA GLU A 686 30.30 8.01 -28.04
C GLU A 686 28.84 7.59 -27.78
N ASP A 687 28.57 6.30 -27.56
CA ASP A 687 27.20 5.77 -27.31
C ASP A 687 26.89 5.55 -25.81
N GLY A 688 27.84 5.84 -24.92
CA GLY A 688 27.69 5.74 -23.47
C GLY A 688 27.64 4.31 -22.88
N VAL A 689 27.30 3.28 -23.67
CA VAL A 689 27.30 1.88 -23.25
C VAL A 689 27.80 0.97 -24.37
N LEU A 690 28.77 0.11 -24.06
CA LEU A 690 29.21 -0.99 -24.91
C LEU A 690 28.69 -2.32 -24.34
N VAL A 691 27.89 -3.07 -25.09
CA VAL A 691 27.48 -4.44 -24.72
C VAL A 691 28.10 -5.42 -25.71
N TRP A 692 28.62 -6.54 -25.22
CA TRP A 692 29.18 -7.61 -26.04
C TRP A 692 28.84 -8.98 -25.48
N THR A 693 28.78 -9.99 -26.35
CA THR A 693 28.62 -11.40 -25.99
C THR A 693 29.85 -12.21 -26.42
N ALA A 694 30.04 -13.42 -25.90
CA ALA A 694 31.21 -14.25 -26.20
C ALA A 694 31.42 -14.54 -27.70
N GLU A 695 30.38 -14.41 -28.51
CA GLU A 695 30.42 -14.56 -29.96
C GLU A 695 30.96 -13.31 -30.69
N ASP A 696 30.92 -12.14 -30.04
CA ASP A 696 31.34 -10.86 -30.60
C ASP A 696 32.84 -10.59 -30.38
N GLN A 697 33.46 -9.81 -31.29
CA GLN A 697 34.76 -9.17 -31.02
C GLN A 697 34.52 -7.92 -30.17
N CYS A 698 35.16 -7.84 -29.00
CA CYS A 698 35.06 -6.66 -28.16
C CYS A 698 35.99 -5.56 -28.71
N PRO A 699 35.52 -4.33 -28.94
CA PRO A 699 36.32 -3.24 -29.51
C PRO A 699 37.30 -2.61 -28.49
N CYS A 700 37.49 -3.19 -27.30
CA CYS A 700 38.45 -2.71 -26.31
C CYS A 700 39.17 -3.86 -25.57
N PRO A 701 40.46 -3.69 -25.24
CA PRO A 701 41.27 -4.65 -24.49
C PRO A 701 40.66 -5.12 -23.16
N LEU A 702 39.94 -4.25 -22.45
CA LEU A 702 39.30 -4.61 -21.18
C LEU A 702 38.22 -5.69 -21.34
N GLY A 703 37.41 -5.62 -22.39
CA GLY A 703 36.41 -6.65 -22.66
C GLY A 703 37.01 -7.91 -23.29
N ASP A 704 38.08 -7.80 -24.08
CA ASP A 704 38.83 -8.97 -24.55
C ASP A 704 39.42 -9.77 -23.38
N ALA A 705 40.01 -9.09 -22.38
CA ALA A 705 40.50 -9.74 -21.17
C ALA A 705 39.38 -10.46 -20.39
N ALA A 706 38.16 -9.92 -20.37
CA ALA A 706 37.01 -10.58 -19.77
C ALA A 706 36.61 -11.83 -20.56
N ARG A 707 36.64 -11.78 -21.90
CA ARG A 707 36.40 -12.96 -22.73
C ARG A 707 37.45 -14.06 -22.48
N PHE A 708 38.73 -13.69 -22.39
CA PHE A 708 39.80 -14.64 -22.06
C PHE A 708 39.67 -15.22 -20.65
N ALA A 709 39.09 -14.48 -19.71
CA ALA A 709 38.77 -14.95 -18.36
C ALA A 709 37.52 -15.87 -18.30
N GLY A 710 36.85 -16.12 -19.42
CA GLY A 710 35.74 -17.09 -19.52
C GLY A 710 34.34 -16.53 -19.30
N TRP A 711 34.15 -15.21 -19.36
CA TRP A 711 32.84 -14.57 -19.23
C TRP A 711 32.02 -14.65 -20.53
N ALA A 712 30.73 -14.99 -20.43
CA ALA A 712 29.87 -15.18 -21.61
C ALA A 712 29.31 -13.86 -22.17
N ALA A 713 29.19 -12.82 -21.35
CA ALA A 713 28.72 -11.51 -21.77
C ALA A 713 29.28 -10.39 -20.88
N GLY A 714 29.31 -9.16 -21.39
CA GLY A 714 29.72 -8.00 -20.62
C GLY A 714 29.12 -6.69 -21.12
N ALA A 715 29.07 -5.72 -20.22
CA ALA A 715 28.63 -4.37 -20.51
C ALA A 715 29.58 -3.35 -19.85
N ILE A 716 30.02 -2.35 -20.62
CA ILE A 716 30.89 -1.26 -20.16
C ILE A 716 30.12 0.04 -20.30
N PHE A 717 29.94 0.74 -19.17
CA PHE A 717 29.21 1.98 -19.06
C PHE A 717 30.19 3.14 -18.91
N ALA A 718 30.01 4.17 -19.74
CA ALA A 718 30.74 5.42 -19.63
C ALA A 718 30.20 6.22 -18.44
N ILE A 719 31.11 6.75 -17.61
CA ILE A 719 30.78 7.70 -16.55
C ILE A 719 31.15 9.09 -17.08
N THR A 720 30.19 9.78 -17.71
CA THR A 720 30.39 11.07 -18.38
C THR A 720 29.48 12.14 -17.79
N PHE A 721 30.03 13.34 -17.57
CA PHE A 721 29.24 14.52 -17.18
C PHE A 721 29.30 15.56 -18.30
N GLY A 722 28.22 15.70 -19.07
CA GLY A 722 28.23 16.46 -20.32
C GLY A 722 29.13 15.77 -21.36
N GLU A 723 30.12 16.49 -21.89
CA GLU A 723 31.14 15.94 -22.79
C GLU A 723 32.41 15.46 -22.06
N GLU A 724 32.50 15.62 -20.74
CA GLU A 724 33.69 15.27 -19.96
C GLU A 724 33.65 13.80 -19.51
N PRO A 725 34.58 12.94 -19.96
CA PRO A 725 34.66 11.56 -19.50
C PRO A 725 35.43 11.48 -18.18
N LEU A 726 34.73 11.01 -17.14
CA LEU A 726 35.22 10.93 -15.75
C LEU A 726 35.63 9.51 -15.34
N GLY A 727 35.09 8.48 -16.01
CA GLY A 727 35.33 7.09 -15.64
C GLY A 727 34.65 6.10 -16.57
N VAL A 728 34.85 4.81 -16.29
CA VAL A 728 34.03 3.71 -16.84
C VAL A 728 33.69 2.71 -15.72
N LEU A 729 32.52 2.09 -15.84
CA LEU A 729 32.08 0.96 -15.03
C LEU A 729 31.85 -0.25 -15.94
N ALA A 730 32.66 -1.29 -15.80
CA ALA A 730 32.55 -2.53 -16.54
C ALA A 730 31.93 -3.64 -15.67
N VAL A 731 30.97 -4.35 -16.24
CA VAL A 731 30.24 -5.47 -15.63
C VAL A 731 30.35 -6.68 -16.55
N PHE A 732 30.74 -7.82 -15.99
CA PHE A 732 30.94 -9.08 -16.71
C PHE A 732 30.06 -10.16 -16.10
N CYS A 733 29.33 -10.90 -16.94
CA CYS A 733 28.30 -11.86 -16.51
C CYS A 733 28.58 -13.25 -17.07
N PRO A 734 28.24 -14.32 -16.32
CA PRO A 734 28.53 -15.69 -16.71
C PRO A 734 27.58 -16.20 -17.82
N GLU A 735 26.40 -15.58 -17.96
CA GLU A 735 25.40 -15.89 -18.97
C GLU A 735 24.78 -14.59 -19.51
N THR A 736 24.25 -14.62 -20.73
CA THR A 736 23.63 -13.46 -21.40
C THR A 736 22.34 -13.01 -20.72
N GLU A 737 21.61 -13.90 -20.04
CA GLU A 737 20.34 -13.58 -19.37
C GLU A 737 20.49 -12.60 -18.19
N TYR A 738 21.69 -12.45 -17.62
CA TYR A 738 21.97 -11.47 -16.57
C TYR A 738 22.02 -10.02 -17.06
N LEU A 739 22.12 -9.78 -18.38
CA LEU A 739 22.14 -8.46 -19.01
C LEU A 739 20.84 -8.18 -19.77
N ASP A 740 19.70 -8.36 -19.08
CA ASP A 740 18.40 -7.95 -19.61
C ASP A 740 18.28 -6.40 -19.73
N ALA A 741 17.22 -5.93 -20.42
CA ALA A 741 16.99 -4.50 -20.61
C ALA A 741 16.85 -3.73 -19.29
N GLY A 742 16.33 -4.37 -18.24
CA GLY A 742 16.18 -3.78 -16.91
C GLY A 742 17.51 -3.60 -16.19
N ALA A 743 18.41 -4.59 -16.27
CA ALA A 743 19.75 -4.56 -15.73
C ALA A 743 20.61 -3.50 -16.42
N LEU A 744 20.54 -3.42 -17.76
CA LEU A 744 21.21 -2.38 -18.53
C LEU A 744 20.72 -0.98 -18.15
N SER A 745 19.41 -0.79 -18.00
CA SER A 745 18.83 0.49 -17.56
C SER A 745 19.27 0.86 -16.14
N PHE A 746 19.30 -0.11 -15.21
CA PHE A 746 19.75 0.10 -13.84
C PHE A 746 21.23 0.49 -13.77
N LEU A 747 22.10 -0.25 -14.44
CA LEU A 747 23.54 0.02 -14.48
C LEU A 747 23.86 1.36 -15.14
N ARG A 748 23.10 1.73 -16.18
CA ARG A 748 23.19 3.08 -16.78
C ARG A 748 22.81 4.17 -15.77
N ALA A 749 21.70 4.01 -15.05
CA ALA A 749 21.30 4.96 -14.01
C ALA A 749 22.35 5.09 -12.89
N VAL A 750 23.04 4.00 -12.53
CA VAL A 750 24.15 4.02 -11.58
C VAL A 750 25.35 4.78 -12.16
N SER A 751 25.72 4.53 -13.41
CA SER A 751 26.80 5.24 -14.11
C SER A 751 26.54 6.74 -14.18
N ASP A 752 25.33 7.15 -14.54
CA ASP A 752 24.91 8.56 -14.62
C ASP A 752 24.99 9.24 -13.24
N HIS A 753 24.55 8.58 -12.17
CA HIS A 753 24.67 9.11 -10.82
C HIS A 753 26.14 9.22 -10.39
N LEU A 754 26.97 8.22 -10.70
CA LEU A 754 28.41 8.29 -10.43
C LEU A 754 29.05 9.46 -11.18
N ALA A 755 28.61 9.78 -12.39
CA ALA A 755 29.15 10.92 -13.13
C ALA A 755 28.94 12.25 -12.40
N VAL A 756 27.72 12.50 -11.91
CA VAL A 756 27.41 13.70 -11.11
C VAL A 756 28.26 13.74 -9.84
N ILE A 757 28.36 12.61 -9.14
CA ILE A 757 29.09 12.51 -7.88
C ILE A 757 30.59 12.76 -8.07
N LEU A 758 31.20 12.11 -9.07
CA LEU A 758 32.62 12.26 -9.37
C LEU A 758 32.92 13.67 -9.87
N HIS A 759 32.04 14.28 -10.67
CA HIS A 759 32.19 15.67 -11.09
C HIS A 759 32.23 16.62 -9.88
N ASN A 760 31.32 16.45 -8.92
CA ASN A 760 31.29 17.27 -7.72
C ASN A 760 32.53 17.07 -6.83
N ALA A 761 32.96 15.82 -6.63
CA ALA A 761 34.18 15.51 -5.88
C ALA A 761 35.42 16.14 -6.53
N HIS A 762 35.48 16.09 -7.85
CA HIS A 762 36.55 16.67 -8.64
C HIS A 762 36.56 18.21 -8.55
N LEU A 763 35.40 18.86 -8.71
CA LEU A 763 35.25 20.30 -8.52
C LEU A 763 35.69 20.76 -7.13
N PHE A 764 35.30 20.03 -6.08
CA PHE A 764 35.65 20.38 -4.71
C PHE A 764 37.16 20.28 -4.48
N THR A 765 37.79 19.22 -5.00
CA THR A 765 39.25 19.02 -4.91
C THR A 765 40.00 20.14 -5.65
N ARG A 766 39.55 20.53 -6.84
CA ARG A 766 40.12 21.67 -7.59
C ARG A 766 39.97 22.98 -6.82
N LEU A 767 38.81 23.22 -6.21
CA LEU A 767 38.53 24.43 -5.44
C LEU A 767 39.40 24.53 -4.18
N GLN A 768 39.57 23.42 -3.46
CA GLN A 768 40.42 23.39 -2.27
C GLN A 768 41.88 23.69 -2.59
N SER A 769 42.44 23.06 -3.63
CA SER A 769 43.81 23.33 -4.08
C SER A 769 44.03 24.79 -4.48
N ALA A 770 43.08 25.39 -5.23
CA ALA A 770 43.14 26.79 -5.61
C ALA A 770 43.07 27.74 -4.40
N TYR A 771 42.27 27.40 -3.38
CA TYR A 771 42.16 28.20 -2.16
C TYR A 771 43.46 28.18 -1.33
N GLU A 772 44.08 27.01 -1.19
CA GLU A 772 45.36 26.86 -0.48
C GLU A 772 46.48 27.64 -1.18
N GLU A 773 46.53 27.61 -2.52
CA GLU A 773 47.48 28.39 -3.32
C GLU A 773 47.28 29.90 -3.12
N LEU A 774 46.03 30.37 -3.12
CA LEU A 774 45.69 31.77 -2.88
C LEU A 774 46.17 32.23 -1.49
N GLN A 775 45.90 31.46 -0.44
CA GLN A 775 46.33 31.79 0.93
C GLN A 775 47.85 31.91 1.05
N ARG A 776 48.61 30.97 0.47
CA ARG A 776 50.08 31.02 0.45
C ARG A 776 50.58 32.28 -0.25
N THR A 777 49.96 32.63 -1.37
CA THR A 777 50.34 33.82 -2.16
C THR A 777 50.06 35.12 -1.39
N GLN A 778 48.92 35.22 -0.70
CA GLN A 778 48.56 36.39 0.11
C GLN A 778 49.53 36.59 1.30
N ALA A 779 49.90 35.51 1.99
CA ALA A 779 50.82 35.58 3.12
C ALA A 779 52.21 36.09 2.69
N ALA A 780 52.69 35.64 1.53
CA ALA A 780 53.96 36.11 0.96
C ALA A 780 53.93 37.61 0.62
N LEU A 781 52.84 38.08 0.01
CA LEU A 781 52.67 39.50 -0.36
C LEU A 781 52.62 40.42 0.86
N LEU A 782 51.90 40.05 1.92
CA LEU A 782 51.83 40.84 3.16
C LEU A 782 53.20 40.98 3.83
N GLN A 783 53.98 39.90 3.87
CA GLN A 783 55.33 39.92 4.45
C GLN A 783 56.26 40.84 3.65
N GLN A 784 56.18 40.78 2.32
CA GLN A 784 56.98 41.63 1.42
C GLN A 784 56.62 43.12 1.58
N GLU A 785 55.34 43.45 1.68
CA GLU A 785 54.90 44.84 1.83
C GLU A 785 55.29 45.43 3.20
N ARG A 786 55.22 44.64 4.27
CA ARG A 786 55.67 45.06 5.61
C ARG A 786 57.15 45.43 5.63
N LEU A 787 58.00 44.63 4.96
CA LEU A 787 59.44 44.90 4.84
C LEU A 787 59.72 46.14 3.99
N ARG A 788 58.96 46.36 2.91
CA ARG A 788 59.09 47.52 2.02
C ARG A 788 58.81 48.84 2.75
N VAL A 789 57.72 48.90 3.52
CA VAL A 789 57.31 50.10 4.28
C VAL A 789 58.33 50.43 5.38
N LEU A 790 58.78 49.42 6.13
CA LEU A 790 59.81 49.60 7.15
C LEU A 790 61.13 50.13 6.55
N GLY A 791 61.51 49.64 5.36
CA GLY A 791 62.73 50.09 4.70
C GLY A 791 62.69 51.53 4.18
N GLN A 792 61.53 51.98 3.68
CA GLN A 792 61.34 53.37 3.27
C GLN A 792 61.47 54.35 4.46
N MET A 793 60.91 54.00 5.63
CA MET A 793 61.00 54.84 6.83
C MET A 793 62.43 54.89 7.40
N ALA A 794 63.12 53.75 7.45
CA ALA A 794 64.50 53.66 7.95
C ALA A 794 65.49 54.50 7.12
N SER A 795 65.32 54.54 5.80
CA SER A 795 66.18 55.32 4.91
C SER A 795 66.05 56.84 5.12
N GLY A 796 64.84 57.33 5.40
CA GLY A 796 64.59 58.74 5.70
C GLY A 796 65.18 59.17 7.05
N MET A 797 64.92 58.38 8.11
CA MET A 797 65.45 58.66 9.45
C MET A 797 66.99 58.63 9.50
N ALA A 798 67.61 57.68 8.82
CA ALA A 798 69.07 57.56 8.80
C ALA A 798 69.75 58.77 8.12
N HIS A 799 69.09 59.38 7.12
CA HIS A 799 69.59 60.58 6.47
C HIS A 799 69.55 61.80 7.39
N GLU A 800 68.51 61.94 8.21
CA GLU A 800 68.39 63.02 9.20
C GLU A 800 69.39 62.86 10.35
N VAL A 801 69.57 61.63 10.86
CA VAL A 801 70.55 61.36 11.93
C VAL A 801 71.98 61.63 11.45
N ASN A 802 72.35 61.16 10.26
CA ASN A 802 73.68 61.44 9.70
C ASN A 802 73.91 62.95 9.52
N ASN A 803 72.90 63.70 9.07
CA ASN A 803 73.00 65.15 8.94
C ASN A 803 73.20 65.86 10.29
N ALA A 804 72.62 65.35 11.38
CA ALA A 804 72.79 65.90 12.72
C ALA A 804 74.15 65.55 13.37
N LEU A 805 74.75 64.40 13.02
CA LEU A 805 76.03 63.94 13.58
C LEU A 805 77.24 64.62 12.95
N VAL A 806 77.18 64.99 11.66
CA VAL A 806 78.31 65.60 10.92
C VAL A 806 78.86 66.86 11.60
N PRO A 807 78.03 67.83 12.06
CA PRO A 807 78.54 69.00 12.80
C PRO A 807 79.16 68.64 14.15
N ILE A 808 78.58 67.68 14.88
CA ILE A 808 79.07 67.24 16.20
C ILE A 808 80.45 66.60 16.07
N LEU A 809 80.62 65.77 15.04
CA LEU A 809 81.91 65.15 14.70
C LEU A 809 82.96 66.23 14.38
N ALA A 810 82.62 67.20 13.53
CA ALA A 810 83.52 68.29 13.16
C ALA A 810 83.95 69.16 14.37
N PHE A 811 83.03 69.45 15.29
CA PHE A 811 83.37 70.18 16.53
C PHE A 811 84.22 69.34 17.49
N ALA A 812 83.95 68.04 17.62
CA ALA A 812 84.78 67.14 18.42
C ALA A 812 86.22 67.07 17.86
N GLU A 813 86.38 66.91 16.54
CA GLU A 813 87.70 66.94 15.88
C GLU A 813 88.45 68.26 16.11
N LEU A 814 87.75 69.40 16.02
CA LEU A 814 88.34 70.71 16.33
C LEU A 814 88.76 70.82 17.80
N LEU A 815 87.94 70.34 18.75
CA LEU A 815 88.27 70.35 20.18
C LEU A 815 89.45 69.45 20.55
N GLU A 816 89.71 68.36 19.80
CA GLU A 816 90.92 67.54 19.97
C GLU A 816 92.22 68.32 19.66
N THR A 817 92.15 69.34 18.80
CA THR A 817 93.31 70.17 18.44
C THR A 817 93.65 71.24 19.49
N VAL A 818 92.77 71.50 20.45
CA VAL A 818 92.98 72.47 21.53
C VAL A 818 93.88 71.89 22.62
N ASP A 819 94.85 72.67 23.10
CA ASP A 819 95.85 72.21 24.08
C ASP A 819 95.35 72.32 25.53
N HIS A 820 94.26 71.62 25.84
CA HIS A 820 93.71 71.50 27.19
C HIS A 820 93.30 70.04 27.47
N PRO A 821 93.96 69.32 28.40
CA PRO A 821 93.85 67.87 28.52
C PRO A 821 92.41 67.36 28.78
N ALA A 822 91.65 68.04 29.65
CA ALA A 822 90.26 67.65 29.94
C ALA A 822 89.31 67.86 28.74
N LEU A 823 89.56 68.88 27.90
CA LEU A 823 88.74 69.15 26.71
C LEU A 823 89.09 68.16 25.58
N ARG A 824 90.37 67.84 25.42
CA ARG A 824 90.83 66.81 24.47
C ARG A 824 90.29 65.43 24.84
N GLU A 825 90.31 65.06 26.12
CA GLU A 825 89.74 63.78 26.59
C GLU A 825 88.22 63.72 26.34
N ALA A 826 87.48 64.78 26.69
CA ALA A 826 86.05 64.88 26.40
C ALA A 826 85.74 64.85 24.88
N ALA A 827 86.58 65.46 24.05
CA ALA A 827 86.44 65.44 22.60
C ALA A 827 86.66 64.05 22.01
N VAL A 828 87.69 63.31 22.47
CA VAL A 828 87.94 61.91 22.07
C VAL A 828 86.77 61.00 22.45
N HIS A 829 86.21 61.18 23.65
CA HIS A 829 85.02 60.43 24.08
C HIS A 829 83.79 60.77 23.24
N THR A 830 83.59 62.05 22.92
CA THR A 830 82.46 62.52 22.08
C THR A 830 82.58 61.97 20.66
N ARG A 831 83.77 62.01 20.05
CA ARG A 831 84.01 61.46 18.72
C ARG A 831 83.75 59.96 18.68
N ARG A 832 84.25 59.19 19.66
CA ARG A 832 83.96 57.75 19.74
C ARG A 832 82.45 57.47 19.82
N ALA A 833 81.73 58.22 20.65
CA ALA A 833 80.28 58.06 20.75
C ALA A 833 79.56 58.38 19.43
N VAL A 834 80.02 59.39 18.69
CA VAL A 834 79.48 59.71 17.36
C VAL A 834 79.80 58.62 16.33
N ASP A 835 81.03 58.11 16.31
CA ASP A 835 81.44 57.00 15.44
C ASP A 835 80.62 55.72 15.70
N ASP A 836 80.31 55.44 16.97
CA ASP A 836 79.44 54.32 17.37
C ASP A 836 78.01 54.51 16.83
N ILE A 837 77.45 55.72 16.92
CA ILE A 837 76.12 56.03 16.37
C ILE A 837 76.13 55.94 14.84
N VAL A 838 77.16 56.46 14.16
CA VAL A 838 77.29 56.35 12.70
C VAL A 838 77.35 54.88 12.27
N THR A 839 78.07 54.04 13.03
CA THR A 839 78.15 52.60 12.77
C THR A 839 76.79 51.92 12.95
N MET A 840 76.05 52.27 14.00
CA MET A 840 74.71 51.76 14.26
C MET A 840 73.70 52.18 13.18
N VAL A 841 73.76 53.43 12.71
CA VAL A 841 72.91 53.94 11.61
C VAL A 841 73.24 53.23 10.30
N ARG A 842 74.51 52.95 10.01
CA ARG A 842 74.92 52.17 8.83
C ARG A 842 74.41 50.73 8.88
N GLN A 843 74.47 50.07 10.03
CA GLN A 843 73.92 48.72 10.22
C GLN A 843 72.40 48.69 9.99
N LEU A 844 71.70 49.73 10.45
CA LEU A 844 70.26 49.90 10.27
C LEU A 844 69.90 50.18 8.79
N GLN A 845 70.69 50.98 8.07
CA GLN A 845 70.55 51.18 6.62
C GLN A 845 70.83 49.90 5.81
N ALA A 846 71.84 49.11 6.21
CA ALA A 846 72.19 47.86 5.53
C ALA A 846 71.10 46.79 5.64
N PHE A 847 70.32 46.80 6.72
CA PHE A 847 69.21 45.86 6.93
C PHE A 847 68.02 46.09 5.99
N TYR A 848 67.80 47.33 5.57
CA TYR A 848 66.57 47.75 4.86
C TYR A 848 66.78 48.13 3.39
N ARG A 849 68.01 48.04 2.86
CA ARG A 849 68.31 48.47 1.50
C ARG A 849 67.62 47.55 0.48
N PRO A 850 66.80 48.08 -0.45
CA PRO A 850 66.18 47.28 -1.50
C PRO A 850 67.22 46.64 -2.43
N HIS A 851 66.86 45.49 -2.99
CA HIS A 851 67.65 44.71 -3.96
C HIS A 851 68.16 45.60 -5.12
N HIS A 852 69.47 45.79 -5.21
CA HIS A 852 70.11 46.13 -6.48
C HIS A 852 70.67 44.84 -7.08
N GLN A 853 70.07 44.37 -8.16
CA GLN A 853 70.39 43.14 -8.89
C GLN A 853 71.77 43.16 -9.60
N GLN A 854 72.81 43.76 -9.02
CA GLN A 854 74.11 43.99 -9.69
C GLN A 854 75.38 43.72 -8.86
N GLU A 855 75.30 43.08 -7.69
CA GLU A 855 76.50 42.47 -7.10
C GLU A 855 76.63 41.03 -7.59
N ALA A 856 77.65 40.76 -8.41
CA ALA A 856 77.94 39.43 -8.89
C ALA A 856 78.43 38.57 -7.70
N LEU A 857 77.69 37.51 -7.37
CA LEU A 857 78.09 36.55 -6.34
C LEU A 857 79.34 35.80 -6.82
N GLU A 858 80.41 35.86 -6.03
CA GLU A 858 81.69 35.22 -6.35
C GLU A 858 81.74 33.80 -5.75
N PRO A 859 82.57 32.89 -6.28
CA PRO A 859 82.87 31.63 -5.62
C PRO A 859 83.60 31.88 -4.29
N VAL A 860 82.93 31.59 -3.18
CA VAL A 860 83.47 31.74 -1.82
C VAL A 860 83.75 30.37 -1.21
N ASN A 861 84.98 30.17 -0.73
CA ASN A 861 85.33 29.04 0.12
C ASN A 861 84.89 29.31 1.56
N LEU A 862 83.85 28.61 2.00
CA LEU A 862 83.24 28.85 3.31
C LEU A 862 84.15 28.46 4.48
N ASN A 863 84.98 27.43 4.32
CA ASN A 863 85.93 27.02 5.34
C ASN A 863 87.00 28.09 5.59
N GLU A 864 87.47 28.77 4.53
CA GLU A 864 88.40 29.89 4.66
C GLU A 864 87.76 31.07 5.40
N VAL A 865 86.49 31.38 5.12
CA VAL A 865 85.76 32.43 5.83
C VAL A 865 85.61 32.08 7.31
N VAL A 866 85.24 30.83 7.64
CA VAL A 866 85.14 30.37 9.03
C VAL A 866 86.49 30.51 9.75
N GLN A 867 87.59 30.06 9.13
CA GLN A 867 88.93 30.19 9.72
C GLN A 867 89.32 31.66 9.97
N GLN A 868 89.05 32.55 9.02
CA GLN A 868 89.28 33.99 9.18
C GLN A 868 88.47 34.57 10.35
N VAL A 869 87.21 34.18 10.51
CA VAL A 869 86.36 34.62 11.64
C VAL A 869 86.95 34.14 12.95
N VAL A 870 87.35 32.88 13.05
CA VAL A 870 87.92 32.29 14.28
C VAL A 870 89.18 33.05 14.73
N GLU A 871 90.10 33.34 13.80
CA GLU A 871 91.32 34.07 14.10
C GLU A 871 91.04 35.55 14.45
N MET A 872 90.23 36.23 13.66
CA MET A 872 89.93 37.66 13.87
C MET A 872 89.18 37.93 15.17
N THR A 873 88.38 36.96 15.64
CA THR A 873 87.58 37.09 16.87
C THR A 873 88.26 36.52 18.11
N ARG A 874 89.46 35.95 17.98
CA ARG A 874 90.25 35.36 19.08
C ARG A 874 90.34 36.24 20.34
N PRO A 875 90.56 37.56 20.25
CA PRO A 875 90.59 38.41 21.44
C PRO A 875 89.29 38.36 22.25
N ARG A 876 88.14 38.19 21.60
CA ARG A 876 86.82 38.26 22.23
C ARG A 876 86.35 36.92 22.80
N TRP A 877 86.72 35.78 22.20
CA TRP A 877 86.35 34.46 22.72
C TRP A 877 87.42 33.80 23.59
N TYR A 878 88.70 34.17 23.45
CA TYR A 878 89.82 33.62 24.23
C TYR A 878 90.37 34.61 25.27
N ASP A 879 90.92 35.76 24.84
CA ASP A 879 91.69 36.65 25.74
C ASP A 879 90.83 37.40 26.76
N MET A 880 89.69 37.97 26.34
CA MET A 880 88.80 38.75 27.22
C MET A 880 88.10 37.88 28.28
N PRO A 881 87.42 36.76 27.93
CA PRO A 881 86.73 35.93 28.92
C PRO A 881 87.70 35.30 29.92
N GLN A 882 88.92 34.96 29.49
CA GLN A 882 89.93 34.36 30.36
C GLN A 882 90.45 35.36 31.42
N ARG A 883 90.50 36.66 31.11
CA ARG A 883 90.77 37.72 32.10
C ARG A 883 89.65 37.86 33.14
N GLU A 884 88.42 37.53 32.75
CA GLU A 884 87.24 37.52 33.63
C GLU A 884 87.02 36.16 34.32
N GLY A 885 87.93 35.19 34.13
CA GLY A 885 87.91 33.88 34.78
C GLY A 885 87.04 32.82 34.09
N VAL A 886 86.62 33.05 32.84
CA VAL A 886 85.82 32.12 32.02
C VAL A 886 86.69 31.52 30.91
N THR A 887 86.79 30.19 30.83
CA THR A 887 87.54 29.50 29.77
C THR A 887 86.61 28.99 28.67
N ILE A 888 86.68 29.57 27.48
CA ILE A 888 85.88 29.11 26.32
C ILE A 888 86.76 28.25 25.41
N ARG A 889 86.32 27.02 25.15
CA ARG A 889 86.95 26.11 24.17
C ARG A 889 86.22 26.22 22.83
N LEU A 890 86.95 26.62 21.78
CA LEU A 890 86.42 26.63 20.42
C LEU A 890 86.87 25.36 19.67
N ILE A 891 85.91 24.62 19.11
CA ILE A 891 86.15 23.39 18.33
C ILE A 891 85.65 23.59 16.90
N THR A 892 86.53 23.36 15.92
CA THR A 892 86.18 23.43 14.49
C THR A 892 86.20 22.03 13.88
N ALA A 893 85.06 21.58 13.32
CA ALA A 893 84.95 20.35 12.56
C ALA A 893 84.49 20.69 11.13
N LEU A 894 85.45 21.09 10.29
CA LEU A 894 85.20 21.54 8.92
C LEU A 894 85.38 20.38 7.94
N ASP A 895 84.41 20.17 7.05
CA ASP A 895 84.52 19.19 5.97
C ASP A 895 85.55 19.68 4.93
N PRO A 896 86.66 18.96 4.68
CA PRO A 896 87.72 19.39 3.76
C PRO A 896 87.27 19.41 2.29
N ASP A 897 86.24 18.65 1.91
CA ASP A 897 85.77 18.52 0.52
C ASP A 897 84.54 19.41 0.22
N LEU A 898 84.34 20.46 1.02
CA LEU A 898 83.20 21.37 0.89
C LEU A 898 83.28 22.19 -0.43
N PRO A 899 82.27 22.11 -1.32
CA PRO A 899 82.27 22.88 -2.56
C PRO A 899 82.12 24.39 -2.31
N PRO A 900 82.67 25.26 -3.18
CA PRO A 900 82.49 26.71 -3.06
C PRO A 900 81.03 27.09 -3.30
N ILE A 901 80.58 28.13 -2.58
CA ILE A 901 79.23 28.68 -2.72
C ILE A 901 79.28 30.03 -3.44
N ALA A 902 78.20 30.39 -4.15
CA ALA A 902 78.06 31.73 -4.69
C ALA A 902 77.68 32.70 -3.56
N GLY A 903 78.54 33.66 -3.24
CA GLY A 903 78.30 34.57 -2.12
C GLY A 903 79.23 35.78 -2.06
N VAL A 904 79.03 36.61 -1.04
CA VAL A 904 79.92 37.73 -0.71
C VAL A 904 80.66 37.39 0.58
N ALA A 905 81.96 37.12 0.49
CA ALA A 905 82.76 36.65 1.63
C ALA A 905 82.73 37.61 2.84
N ALA A 906 82.64 38.93 2.60
CA ALA A 906 82.54 39.93 3.66
C ALA A 906 81.21 39.83 4.44
N GLU A 907 80.08 39.61 3.77
CA GLU A 907 78.77 39.46 4.42
C GLU A 907 78.69 38.15 5.21
N LEU A 908 79.19 37.04 4.64
CA LEU A 908 79.22 35.76 5.36
C LEU A 908 80.14 35.81 6.59
N ARG A 909 81.27 36.54 6.50
CA ARG A 909 82.14 36.81 7.65
C ARG A 909 81.42 37.60 8.74
N GLU A 910 80.62 38.60 8.36
CA GLU A 910 79.81 39.40 9.28
C GLU A 910 78.74 38.56 9.98
N ALA A 911 78.01 37.73 9.21
CA ALA A 911 77.01 36.81 9.77
C ALA A 911 77.62 35.87 10.81
N LEU A 912 78.72 35.18 10.45
CA LEU A 912 79.40 34.25 11.36
C LEU A 912 80.00 34.94 12.58
N THR A 913 80.54 36.15 12.41
CA THR A 913 81.05 36.96 13.53
C THR A 913 79.94 37.30 14.52
N ASN A 914 78.76 37.70 14.02
CA ASN A 914 77.60 38.01 14.86
C ASN A 914 77.07 36.77 15.61
N VAL A 915 77.00 35.61 14.94
CA VAL A 915 76.62 34.34 15.58
C VAL A 915 77.62 33.94 16.66
N LEU A 916 78.93 34.02 16.36
CA LEU A 916 80.00 33.67 17.30
C LEU A 916 80.03 34.60 18.52
N PHE A 917 79.81 35.90 18.33
CA PHE A 917 79.70 36.85 19.43
C PHE A 917 78.48 36.59 20.30
N ASN A 918 77.34 36.24 19.70
CA ASN A 918 76.17 35.84 20.47
C ASN A 918 76.41 34.57 21.29
N ALA A 919 77.13 33.59 20.75
CA ALA A 919 77.53 32.37 21.46
C ALA A 919 78.46 32.67 22.66
N VAL A 920 79.47 33.52 22.49
CA VAL A 920 80.37 33.95 23.58
C VAL A 920 79.58 34.65 24.69
N ASP A 921 78.77 35.65 24.32
CA ASP A 921 77.98 36.40 25.29
C ASP A 921 77.00 35.48 26.06
N ALA A 922 76.41 34.47 25.39
CA ALA A 922 75.51 33.50 26.00
C ALA A 922 76.20 32.58 27.02
N ILE A 923 77.47 32.23 26.79
CA ILE A 923 78.29 31.46 27.74
C ILE A 923 78.65 32.31 28.95
N VAL A 924 79.10 33.55 28.73
CA VAL A 924 79.44 34.48 29.82
C VAL A 924 78.21 34.77 30.69
N ALA A 925 77.05 35.03 30.07
CA ALA A 925 75.80 35.28 30.78
C ALA A 925 75.30 34.08 31.61
N LYS A 926 75.67 32.84 31.23
CA LYS A 926 75.35 31.64 32.01
C LYS A 926 76.06 31.61 33.38
N GLY A 927 77.12 32.40 33.56
CA GLY A 927 77.94 32.41 34.78
C GLY A 927 78.80 31.15 34.96
N ALA A 928 78.99 30.36 33.90
CA ALA A 928 79.81 29.16 33.94
C ALA A 928 81.32 29.51 33.86
N ARG A 929 82.16 28.81 34.64
CA ARG A 929 83.64 28.99 34.58
C ARG A 929 84.28 28.44 33.29
N SER A 930 83.54 27.62 32.55
CA SER A 930 83.95 27.07 31.26
C SER A 930 82.77 26.89 30.33
N GLY A 931 82.99 27.06 29.03
CA GLY A 931 81.99 26.78 27.99
C GLY A 931 82.65 26.31 26.69
N GLU A 932 81.83 25.77 25.79
CA GLU A 932 82.30 25.25 24.50
C GLU A 932 81.49 25.87 23.37
N ILE A 933 82.19 26.22 22.28
CA ILE A 933 81.60 26.63 21.01
C ILE A 933 82.11 25.67 19.94
N THR A 934 81.20 25.02 19.21
CA THR A 934 81.54 24.14 18.09
C THR A 934 81.07 24.73 16.78
N ILE A 935 81.95 24.84 15.79
CA ILE A 935 81.61 25.24 14.42
C ILE A 935 81.77 24.02 13.51
N ARG A 936 80.71 23.62 12.80
CA ARG A 936 80.74 22.52 11.82
C ARG A 936 80.36 22.99 10.43
N THR A 937 81.00 22.45 9.41
CA THR A 937 80.57 22.61 8.02
C THR A 937 80.38 21.24 7.39
N TYR A 938 79.30 21.04 6.64
CA TYR A 938 79.05 19.79 5.91
C TYR A 938 78.13 20.02 4.71
N ARG A 939 78.13 19.05 3.79
CA ARG A 939 77.27 19.04 2.60
C ARG A 939 75.94 18.34 2.86
N HIS A 940 74.87 18.89 2.29
CA HIS A 940 73.55 18.26 2.14
C HIS A 940 73.00 18.62 0.74
N ASP A 941 71.75 19.10 0.66
CA ASP A 941 71.12 19.64 -0.56
C ASP A 941 71.70 21.04 -0.90
N GLY A 942 72.51 21.56 0.02
CA GLY A 942 73.32 22.76 -0.06
C GLY A 942 74.61 22.59 0.77
N VAL A 943 75.23 23.70 1.15
CA VAL A 943 76.29 23.77 2.16
C VAL A 943 75.70 24.27 3.47
N VAL A 944 75.99 23.61 4.59
CA VAL A 944 75.51 24.02 5.91
C VAL A 944 76.68 24.45 6.79
N VAL A 945 76.51 25.58 7.49
CA VAL A 945 77.38 25.98 8.62
C VAL A 945 76.58 25.96 9.90
N GLU A 946 77.06 25.19 10.87
CA GLU A 946 76.49 25.11 12.20
C GLU A 946 77.40 25.81 13.21
N VAL A 947 76.82 26.63 14.08
CA VAL A 947 77.50 27.16 15.26
C VAL A 947 76.69 26.76 16.49
N GLN A 948 77.30 25.96 17.36
CA GLN A 948 76.69 25.45 18.59
C GLN A 948 77.40 26.03 19.81
N ASP A 949 76.67 26.54 20.78
CA ASP A 949 77.20 27.01 22.06
C ASP A 949 76.58 26.24 23.25
N THR A 950 77.30 26.20 24.36
CA THR A 950 76.82 25.64 25.63
C THR A 950 76.32 26.71 26.61
N GLY A 951 75.85 27.85 26.09
CA GLY A 951 75.42 29.03 26.84
C GLY A 951 74.06 28.87 27.54
N VAL A 952 73.44 30.00 27.87
CA VAL A 952 72.16 30.04 28.62
C VAL A 952 70.97 29.51 27.84
N GLY A 953 70.99 29.53 26.50
CA GLY A 953 69.87 29.13 25.65
C GLY A 953 68.64 30.06 25.73
N MET A 954 67.62 29.79 24.92
CA MET A 954 66.38 30.58 24.79
C MET A 954 65.15 29.73 25.10
N ASP A 955 64.09 30.34 25.65
CA ASP A 955 62.74 29.75 25.71
C ASP A 955 61.98 29.99 24.39
N ASP A 956 60.78 29.39 24.25
CA ASP A 956 60.00 29.46 23.00
C ASP A 956 59.53 30.89 22.67
N ASP A 957 59.29 31.73 23.69
CA ASP A 957 58.88 33.12 23.52
C ASP A 957 60.04 33.98 22.98
N ILE A 958 61.23 33.86 23.57
CA ILE A 958 62.45 34.52 23.09
C ILE A 958 62.84 33.97 21.72
N LYS A 959 62.71 32.66 21.48
CA LYS A 959 63.03 32.02 20.20
C LYS A 959 62.14 32.52 19.07
N SER A 960 60.84 32.68 19.30
CA SER A 960 59.90 33.19 18.28
C SER A 960 60.20 34.65 17.87
N ARG A 961 60.84 35.40 18.77
CA ARG A 961 61.13 36.84 18.59
C ARG A 961 62.61 37.17 18.35
N CYS A 962 63.51 36.19 18.43
CA CYS A 962 64.96 36.43 18.35
C CYS A 962 65.44 36.96 16.99
N LEU A 963 64.61 36.84 15.95
CA LEU A 963 64.86 37.40 14.61
C LEU A 963 64.18 38.77 14.41
N GLU A 964 63.36 39.24 15.37
CA GLU A 964 62.76 40.58 15.33
C GLU A 964 63.85 41.65 15.51
N PRO A 965 63.92 42.66 14.63
CA PRO A 965 64.86 43.77 14.80
C PRO A 965 64.63 44.50 16.14
N PHE A 966 65.73 44.89 16.81
CA PHE A 966 65.76 45.58 18.11
C PHE A 966 65.30 44.75 19.32
N PHE A 967 64.93 43.48 19.12
CA PHE A 967 64.66 42.59 20.24
C PHE A 967 65.98 42.12 20.88
N THR A 968 66.15 42.39 22.18
CA THR A 968 67.37 42.07 22.92
C THR A 968 67.05 41.58 24.34
N THR A 969 67.75 40.55 24.78
CA THR A 969 67.71 40.05 26.17
C THR A 969 68.89 40.56 27.01
N LYS A 970 69.75 41.41 26.43
CA LYS A 970 71.02 41.90 27.02
C LYS A 970 70.93 43.33 27.60
N GLY A 971 69.73 43.92 27.70
CA GLY A 971 69.51 45.28 28.21
C GLY A 971 70.16 46.38 27.36
N GLU A 972 70.53 47.51 27.97
CA GLU A 972 71.12 48.71 27.30
C GLU A 972 72.43 48.44 26.53
N ARG A 973 73.08 47.29 26.76
CA ARG A 973 74.33 46.89 26.09
C ARG A 973 74.10 46.12 24.78
N GLY A 974 72.89 45.65 24.49
CA GLY A 974 72.59 44.84 23.31
C GLY A 974 71.81 45.60 22.24
N THR A 975 72.31 45.67 21.01
CA THR A 975 71.66 46.39 19.91
C THR A 975 70.40 45.70 19.36
N GLY A 976 70.21 44.40 19.66
CA GLY A 976 69.07 43.62 19.17
C GLY A 976 69.03 43.43 17.64
N LEU A 977 70.12 43.74 16.93
CA LEU A 977 70.20 43.66 15.47
C LEU A 977 71.00 42.45 14.96
N GLY A 978 71.82 41.82 15.80
CA GLY A 978 72.78 40.79 15.37
C GLY A 978 72.15 39.61 14.62
N LEU A 979 71.13 38.96 15.21
CA LEU A 979 70.45 37.82 14.57
C LEU A 979 69.55 38.23 13.40
N ALA A 980 68.97 39.43 13.45
CA ALA A 980 68.22 39.99 12.33
C ALA A 980 69.15 40.21 11.11
N ILE A 981 70.36 40.74 11.31
CA ILE A 981 71.37 40.91 10.25
C ILE A 981 71.78 39.54 9.67
N VAL A 982 71.99 38.53 10.52
CA VAL A 982 72.28 37.16 10.08
C VAL A 982 71.14 36.61 9.20
N TYR A 983 69.88 36.78 9.62
CA TYR A 983 68.73 36.40 8.81
C TYR A 983 68.71 37.12 7.46
N GLY A 984 68.96 38.43 7.44
CA GLY A 984 69.04 39.22 6.20
C GLY A 984 70.15 38.77 5.26
N ILE A 985 71.36 38.51 5.77
CA ILE A 985 72.49 38.01 4.98
C ILE A 985 72.19 36.64 4.40
N VAL A 986 71.65 35.71 5.20
CA VAL A 986 71.30 34.36 4.76
C VAL A 986 70.23 34.38 3.66
N GLN A 987 69.20 35.21 3.82
CA GLN A 987 68.17 35.41 2.79
C GLN A 987 68.74 36.00 1.49
N ARG A 988 69.68 36.97 1.58
CA ARG A 988 70.38 37.51 0.39
C ARG A 988 71.18 36.46 -0.37
N HIS A 989 71.63 35.41 0.31
CA HIS A 989 72.34 34.27 -0.27
C HIS A 989 71.39 33.12 -0.67
N GLU A 990 70.08 33.38 -0.79
CA GLU A 990 69.04 32.38 -1.07
C GLU A 990 69.06 31.20 -0.08
N GLY A 991 69.57 31.46 1.12
CA GLY A 991 69.76 30.48 2.17
C GLY A 991 68.61 30.43 3.17
N ARG A 992 68.63 29.40 4.02
CA ARG A 992 67.69 29.24 5.13
C ARG A 992 68.45 29.31 6.46
N LEU A 993 67.92 30.07 7.42
CA LEU A 993 68.40 30.10 8.80
C LEU A 993 67.51 29.21 9.66
N ASP A 994 68.12 28.33 10.46
CA ASP A 994 67.42 27.49 11.43
C ASP A 994 68.07 27.64 12.80
N ILE A 995 67.25 27.73 13.86
CA ILE A 995 67.71 27.95 15.22
C ILE A 995 67.06 26.91 16.14
N GLU A 996 67.89 26.13 16.81
CA GLU A 996 67.49 25.22 17.88
C GLU A 996 68.07 25.73 19.20
N SER A 997 67.22 26.04 20.17
CA SER A 997 67.67 26.52 21.48
C SER A 997 66.70 26.05 22.54
N ARG A 998 67.24 25.73 23.73
CA ARG A 998 66.46 25.43 24.93
C ARG A 998 67.15 26.08 26.12
N LEU A 999 66.36 26.66 27.02
CA LEU A 999 66.86 27.29 28.24
C LEU A 999 67.73 26.30 29.05
N GLY A 1000 68.93 26.73 29.41
CA GLY A 1000 69.97 25.97 30.11
C GLY A 1000 70.84 25.06 29.23
N GLN A 1001 70.43 24.74 27.99
CA GLN A 1001 71.09 23.76 27.12
C GLN A 1001 72.00 24.38 26.05
N GLY A 1002 71.90 25.70 25.83
CA GLY A 1002 72.65 26.42 24.80
C GLY A 1002 71.87 26.58 23.49
N THR A 1003 72.53 27.09 22.45
CA THR A 1003 71.91 27.37 21.14
C THR A 1003 72.70 26.74 20.01
N LEU A 1004 71.99 26.23 19.00
CA LEU A 1004 72.50 25.77 17.73
C LEU A 1004 71.89 26.62 16.61
N VAL A 1005 72.75 27.28 15.83
CA VAL A 1005 72.35 28.09 14.67
C VAL A 1005 72.88 27.41 13.41
N ARG A 1006 71.99 27.10 12.46
CA ARG A 1006 72.33 26.50 11.17
C ARG A 1006 72.05 27.47 10.02
N LEU A 1007 73.06 27.72 9.20
CA LEU A 1007 72.96 28.51 7.98
C LEU A 1007 73.02 27.54 6.79
N TRP A 1008 71.90 27.36 6.10
CA TRP A 1008 71.79 26.55 4.89
C TRP A 1008 71.99 27.44 3.67
N LEU A 1009 72.97 27.12 2.83
CA LEU A 1009 73.32 27.91 1.64
C LEU A 1009 73.24 27.02 0.39
N PRO A 1010 72.54 27.41 -0.68
CA PRO A 1010 72.36 26.55 -1.85
C PRO A 1010 73.66 26.35 -2.63
N LEU A 1011 73.82 25.15 -3.21
CA LEU A 1011 74.91 24.84 -4.15
C LEU A 1011 74.60 25.44 -5.52
N ARG A 1012 74.94 26.71 -5.72
CA ARG A 1012 75.04 27.28 -7.07
C ARG A 1012 76.47 27.15 -7.54
N VAL A 1013 76.67 26.44 -8.67
CA VAL A 1013 77.89 26.55 -9.45
C VAL A 1013 77.88 27.97 -10.03
N PRO A 1014 78.79 28.87 -9.63
CA PRO A 1014 78.92 30.12 -10.35
C PRO A 1014 79.32 29.77 -11.77
N MET A 1015 78.52 30.18 -12.75
CA MET A 1015 78.96 30.16 -14.15
C MET A 1015 80.33 30.84 -14.18
N PRO A 1016 81.35 30.23 -14.81
CA PRO A 1016 82.66 30.85 -14.90
C PRO A 1016 82.45 32.24 -15.47
N ALA A 1017 82.90 33.26 -14.74
CA ALA A 1017 83.05 34.58 -15.30
C ALA A 1017 83.84 34.37 -16.60
N ALA A 1018 83.18 34.65 -17.73
CA ALA A 1018 83.82 34.57 -19.03
C ALA A 1018 85.15 35.33 -18.92
N THR A 1019 86.23 34.65 -19.31
CA THR A 1019 87.54 35.28 -19.55
C THR A 1019 87.29 36.67 -20.15
N PRO A 1020 87.88 37.74 -19.59
CA PRO A 1020 87.56 39.09 -20.03
C PRO A 1020 87.69 39.15 -21.56
N PRO A 1021 86.68 39.68 -22.28
CA PRO A 1021 86.82 39.90 -23.70
C PRO A 1021 88.04 40.80 -23.88
N VAL A 1022 88.94 40.42 -24.79
CA VAL A 1022 90.05 41.28 -25.23
C VAL A 1022 89.46 42.66 -25.50
N GLU A 1023 89.92 43.65 -24.74
CA GLU A 1023 89.38 45.00 -24.77
C GLU A 1023 89.47 45.57 -26.19
N PRO A 1024 88.37 46.13 -26.74
CA PRO A 1024 88.48 46.91 -27.95
C PRO A 1024 89.29 48.16 -27.62
N THR A 1025 90.47 48.30 -28.22
CA THR A 1025 91.29 49.51 -28.14
C THR A 1025 90.54 50.66 -28.79
N VAL A 1026 89.95 51.53 -27.97
CA VAL A 1026 89.47 52.84 -28.43
C VAL A 1026 90.72 53.67 -28.77
N PRO A 1027 90.81 54.28 -29.97
CA PRO A 1027 91.92 55.19 -30.27
C PRO A 1027 91.96 56.36 -29.28
N SER A 1028 93.10 57.04 -29.16
CA SER A 1028 93.24 58.23 -28.29
C SER A 1028 92.27 59.34 -28.71
N LEU A 1029 91.10 59.42 -28.06
CA LEU A 1029 90.08 60.44 -28.30
C LEU A 1029 90.44 61.79 -27.67
N ARG A 1030 89.97 62.88 -28.29
CA ARG A 1030 89.97 64.23 -27.74
C ARG A 1030 88.60 64.55 -27.15
N VAL A 1031 88.52 64.57 -25.82
CA VAL A 1031 87.25 64.63 -25.07
C VAL A 1031 87.07 66.01 -24.44
N LEU A 1032 85.93 66.64 -24.68
CA LEU A 1032 85.53 67.87 -23.98
C LEU A 1032 84.77 67.49 -22.70
N VAL A 1033 85.22 67.98 -21.54
CA VAL A 1033 84.60 67.73 -20.22
C VAL A 1033 84.05 69.05 -19.67
N ILE A 1034 82.75 69.09 -19.35
CA ILE A 1034 82.08 70.26 -18.80
C ILE A 1034 81.45 69.90 -17.45
N ASP A 1035 81.90 70.55 -16.38
CA ASP A 1035 81.38 70.39 -15.01
C ASP A 1035 81.70 71.67 -14.23
N ASP A 1036 80.83 72.15 -13.36
CA ASP A 1036 81.04 73.39 -12.59
C ASP A 1036 81.94 73.18 -11.35
N ASP A 1037 82.03 71.96 -10.81
CA ASP A 1037 82.95 71.61 -9.70
C ASP A 1037 84.38 71.39 -10.21
N ALA A 1038 85.30 72.25 -9.77
CA ALA A 1038 86.71 72.18 -10.13
C ALA A 1038 87.38 70.85 -9.75
N ARG A 1039 86.95 70.21 -8.66
CA ARG A 1039 87.50 68.93 -8.20
C ARG A 1039 87.10 67.79 -9.14
N VAL A 1040 85.84 67.79 -9.59
CA VAL A 1040 85.32 66.79 -10.52
C VAL A 1040 86.01 66.91 -11.87
N ARG A 1041 86.21 68.13 -12.39
CA ARG A 1041 86.99 68.37 -13.62
C ARG A 1041 88.40 67.81 -13.55
N VAL A 1042 89.13 68.08 -12.47
CA VAL A 1042 90.51 67.60 -12.28
C VAL A 1042 90.56 66.08 -12.24
N ILE A 1043 89.62 65.45 -11.51
CA ILE A 1043 89.54 63.99 -11.40
C ILE A 1043 89.24 63.35 -12.76
N LEU A 1044 88.23 63.84 -13.49
CA LEU A 1044 87.85 63.30 -14.80
C LEU A 1044 88.96 63.52 -15.84
N GLN A 1045 89.61 64.67 -15.84
CA GLN A 1045 90.76 64.94 -16.70
C GLN A 1045 91.89 63.93 -16.43
N THR A 1046 92.20 63.68 -15.16
CA THR A 1046 93.23 62.71 -14.74
C THR A 1046 92.85 61.28 -15.16
N MET A 1047 91.59 60.88 -14.96
CA MET A 1047 91.09 59.56 -15.36
C MET A 1047 91.16 59.37 -16.89
N LEU A 1048 90.73 60.37 -17.67
CA LEU A 1048 90.77 60.32 -19.13
C LEU A 1048 92.20 60.28 -19.69
N GLN A 1049 93.12 61.05 -19.09
CA GLN A 1049 94.55 60.99 -19.44
C GLN A 1049 95.15 59.63 -19.13
N HIS A 1050 94.80 59.04 -17.98
CA HIS A 1050 95.24 57.69 -17.60
C HIS A 1050 94.70 56.61 -18.57
N LEU A 1051 93.53 56.82 -19.16
CA LEU A 1051 92.95 55.97 -20.21
C LEU A 1051 93.53 56.23 -21.61
N GLY A 1052 94.48 57.15 -21.75
CA GLY A 1052 95.12 57.48 -23.03
C GLY A 1052 94.32 58.46 -23.91
N HIS A 1053 93.35 59.18 -23.35
CA HIS A 1053 92.56 60.21 -24.04
C HIS A 1053 93.06 61.62 -23.70
N ARG A 1054 92.90 62.57 -24.64
CA ARG A 1054 93.20 63.99 -24.43
C ARG A 1054 91.95 64.73 -23.92
N ALA A 1055 91.90 65.04 -22.63
CA ALA A 1055 90.77 65.77 -22.04
C ALA A 1055 91.00 67.29 -22.01
N VAL A 1056 90.04 68.04 -22.55
CA VAL A 1056 89.94 69.51 -22.44
C VAL A 1056 88.76 69.83 -21.54
N THR A 1057 88.97 70.60 -20.48
CA THR A 1057 87.95 70.88 -19.46
C THR A 1057 87.39 72.31 -19.58
N ALA A 1058 86.09 72.49 -19.36
CA ALA A 1058 85.42 73.79 -19.23
C ALA A 1058 84.62 73.87 -17.93
N GLY A 1059 84.60 75.04 -17.27
CA GLY A 1059 83.94 75.24 -15.98
C GLY A 1059 82.46 75.65 -16.06
N SER A 1060 81.94 75.88 -17.27
CA SER A 1060 80.52 76.18 -17.50
C SER A 1060 80.07 75.75 -18.89
N GLY A 1061 78.75 75.59 -19.09
CA GLY A 1061 78.18 75.24 -20.39
C GLY A 1061 78.52 76.24 -21.50
N ARG A 1062 78.53 77.55 -21.20
CA ARG A 1062 78.92 78.61 -22.14
C ARG A 1062 80.38 78.50 -22.55
N GLU A 1063 81.28 78.28 -21.59
CA GLU A 1063 82.71 78.12 -21.85
C GLU A 1063 82.97 76.86 -22.71
N GLY A 1064 82.25 75.76 -22.42
CA GLY A 1064 82.34 74.53 -23.19
C GLY A 1064 81.91 74.69 -24.64
N LEU A 1065 80.79 75.38 -24.89
CA LEU A 1065 80.32 75.69 -26.25
C LEU A 1065 81.28 76.60 -27.01
N ALA A 1066 81.83 77.64 -26.37
CA ALA A 1066 82.81 78.53 -27.00
C ALA A 1066 84.08 77.76 -27.43
N ARG A 1067 84.56 76.84 -26.59
CA ARG A 1067 85.70 75.97 -26.92
C ARG A 1067 85.39 74.98 -28.04
N LEU A 1068 84.15 74.48 -28.12
CA LEU A 1068 83.69 73.64 -29.22
C LEU A 1068 83.68 74.41 -30.56
N GLU A 1069 83.16 75.65 -30.56
CA GLU A 1069 83.13 76.52 -31.74
C GLU A 1069 84.54 76.93 -32.20
N GLU A 1070 85.43 77.30 -31.26
CA GLU A 1070 86.83 77.60 -31.55
C GLU A 1070 87.55 76.39 -32.17
N ALA A 1071 87.35 75.20 -31.61
CA ALA A 1071 87.91 73.95 -32.10
C ALA A 1071 87.43 73.61 -33.53
N LEU A 1072 86.15 73.83 -33.82
CA LEU A 1072 85.57 73.64 -35.15
C LEU A 1072 86.17 74.60 -36.20
N SER A 1073 86.35 75.88 -35.85
CA SER A 1073 86.93 76.87 -36.77
C SER A 1073 88.41 76.60 -37.12
N ARG A 1074 89.14 75.90 -36.25
CA ARG A 1074 90.56 75.55 -36.44
C ARG A 1074 90.78 74.19 -37.12
N GLY A 1075 89.72 73.42 -37.35
CA GLY A 1075 89.82 72.06 -37.89
C GLY A 1075 90.23 70.99 -36.86
N ASP A 1076 90.28 71.34 -35.58
CA ASP A 1076 90.66 70.45 -34.47
C ASP A 1076 89.40 69.97 -33.72
N ALA A 1077 88.55 69.16 -34.36
CA ALA A 1077 87.27 68.73 -33.76
C ALA A 1077 87.46 67.87 -32.49
N PHE A 1078 86.47 67.90 -31.61
CA PHE A 1078 86.38 66.97 -30.47
C PHE A 1078 85.75 65.66 -30.90
N ASP A 1079 86.17 64.56 -30.29
CA ASP A 1079 85.68 63.20 -30.57
C ASP A 1079 84.53 62.77 -29.65
N MET A 1080 84.41 63.40 -28.47
CA MET A 1080 83.36 63.08 -27.49
C MET A 1080 83.14 64.26 -26.53
N LEU A 1081 81.90 64.42 -26.05
CA LEU A 1081 81.53 65.35 -24.99
C LEU A 1081 81.13 64.58 -23.72
N ILE A 1082 81.66 64.97 -22.57
CA ILE A 1082 81.19 64.53 -21.25
C ILE A 1082 80.72 65.77 -20.49
N THR A 1083 79.46 65.82 -20.06
CA THR A 1083 78.89 66.99 -19.37
C THR A 1083 78.08 66.63 -18.15
N ASP A 1084 78.15 67.44 -17.10
CA ASP A 1084 77.21 67.38 -15.98
C ASP A 1084 75.82 67.90 -16.37
N LEU A 1085 74.77 67.37 -15.75
CA LEU A 1085 73.39 67.80 -15.98
C LEU A 1085 73.06 69.09 -15.21
N GLY A 1086 73.52 69.18 -13.96
CA GLY A 1086 73.13 70.19 -12.98
C GLY A 1086 74.12 71.36 -12.86
N MET A 1087 74.35 72.10 -13.95
CA MET A 1087 75.28 73.24 -13.96
C MET A 1087 74.57 74.61 -13.86
N PRO A 1088 75.16 75.61 -13.19
CA PRO A 1088 74.65 77.00 -13.16
C PRO A 1088 74.73 77.70 -14.54
N GLU A 1089 73.86 78.70 -14.75
CA GLU A 1089 73.70 79.53 -15.97
C GLU A 1089 73.22 78.84 -17.25
N MET A 1090 73.67 77.60 -17.53
CA MET A 1090 73.26 76.81 -18.69
C MET A 1090 73.30 75.33 -18.31
N SER A 1091 72.16 74.65 -18.42
CA SER A 1091 72.06 73.25 -18.01
C SER A 1091 72.81 72.33 -18.96
N GLY A 1092 73.20 71.15 -18.47
CA GLY A 1092 73.81 70.12 -19.32
C GLY A 1092 72.91 69.71 -20.48
N GLU A 1093 71.60 69.65 -20.28
CA GLU A 1093 70.63 69.35 -21.34
C GLU A 1093 70.65 70.41 -22.45
N GLU A 1094 70.71 71.70 -22.08
CA GLU A 1094 70.80 72.80 -23.05
C GLU A 1094 72.09 72.74 -23.85
N VAL A 1095 73.22 72.40 -23.21
CA VAL A 1095 74.51 72.20 -23.90
C VAL A 1095 74.38 71.06 -24.91
N ILE A 1096 73.86 69.90 -24.51
CA ILE A 1096 73.71 68.73 -25.38
C ILE A 1096 72.81 69.03 -26.58
N ALA A 1097 71.66 69.65 -26.33
CA ALA A 1097 70.73 70.02 -27.39
C ALA A 1097 71.39 70.97 -28.41
N ARG A 1098 72.23 71.90 -27.96
CA ARG A 1098 72.93 72.85 -28.82
C ARG A 1098 74.09 72.22 -29.58
N VAL A 1099 74.84 71.33 -28.93
CA VAL A 1099 75.91 70.56 -29.56
C VAL A 1099 75.36 69.60 -30.62
N LYS A 1100 74.29 68.85 -30.34
CA LYS A 1100 73.66 67.93 -31.29
C LYS A 1100 73.04 68.65 -32.51
N ARG A 1101 72.68 69.94 -32.41
CA ARG A 1101 72.25 70.74 -33.58
C ARG A 1101 73.40 71.06 -34.54
N VAL A 1102 74.60 71.29 -34.02
CA VAL A 1102 75.78 71.68 -34.82
C VAL A 1102 76.56 70.44 -35.27
N LEU A 1103 76.67 69.44 -34.40
CA LEU A 1103 77.33 68.15 -34.63
C LEU A 1103 76.41 67.00 -34.19
N PRO A 1104 75.47 66.56 -35.03
CA PRO A 1104 74.51 65.51 -34.67
C PRO A 1104 75.17 64.17 -34.28
N HIS A 1105 76.32 63.90 -34.89
CA HIS A 1105 77.07 62.65 -34.72
C HIS A 1105 78.11 62.69 -33.60
N LEU A 1106 78.29 63.82 -32.90
CA LEU A 1106 79.23 63.86 -31.77
C LEU A 1106 78.68 63.00 -30.63
N PRO A 1107 79.43 61.99 -30.13
CA PRO A 1107 79.02 61.17 -29.00
C PRO A 1107 79.02 61.98 -27.69
N VAL A 1108 77.95 61.86 -26.91
CA VAL A 1108 77.72 62.62 -25.67
C VAL A 1108 77.45 61.68 -24.50
N ILE A 1109 78.20 61.85 -23.41
CA ILE A 1109 77.99 61.18 -22.12
C ILE A 1109 77.58 62.19 -21.06
N VAL A 1110 76.49 61.91 -20.34
CA VAL A 1110 76.02 62.74 -19.22
C VAL A 1110 76.50 62.20 -17.87
N LEU A 1111 76.88 63.10 -16.96
CA LEU A 1111 77.09 62.81 -15.54
C LEU A 1111 75.82 63.18 -14.75
N THR A 1112 75.35 62.30 -13.88
CA THR A 1112 74.09 62.50 -13.12
C THR A 1112 74.23 62.03 -11.67
N GLY A 1113 73.70 62.82 -10.73
CA GLY A 1113 73.60 62.47 -9.30
C GLY A 1113 72.33 61.69 -8.92
N TRP A 1114 71.39 61.51 -9.86
CA TRP A 1114 70.05 60.96 -9.62
C TRP A 1114 69.81 59.61 -10.31
N GLY A 1115 70.87 58.97 -10.84
CA GLY A 1115 70.82 57.67 -11.49
C GLY A 1115 70.71 57.75 -13.02
N ARG A 1116 70.91 56.60 -13.70
CA ARG A 1116 70.96 56.49 -15.18
C ARG A 1116 69.62 56.75 -15.89
N GLU A 1117 68.49 56.61 -15.19
CA GLU A 1117 67.14 56.69 -15.76
C GLU A 1117 66.67 58.12 -16.07
N GLN A 1118 67.36 59.14 -15.55
CA GLN A 1118 67.04 60.56 -15.77
C GLN A 1118 67.92 61.22 -16.86
N ALA A 1119 68.60 60.43 -17.69
CA ALA A 1119 69.40 60.97 -18.79
C ALA A 1119 68.48 61.48 -19.93
N PRO A 1120 68.73 62.66 -20.50
CA PRO A 1120 67.95 63.15 -21.63
C PRO A 1120 68.11 62.20 -22.84
N PRO A 1121 67.04 61.94 -23.62
CA PRO A 1121 67.08 61.00 -24.74
C PRO A 1121 68.04 61.42 -25.88
N THR A 1122 68.55 62.65 -25.84
CA THR A 1122 69.56 63.18 -26.77
C THR A 1122 71.00 62.86 -26.39
N ALA A 1123 71.24 62.27 -25.21
CA ALA A 1123 72.57 61.78 -24.80
C ALA A 1123 72.78 60.33 -25.26
N ASP A 1124 74.00 60.01 -25.69
CA ASP A 1124 74.34 58.67 -26.19
C ASP A 1124 74.73 57.70 -25.05
N GLY A 1125 75.03 58.24 -23.85
CA GLY A 1125 75.26 57.46 -22.63
C GLY A 1125 75.18 58.29 -21.35
N ALA A 1126 75.13 57.59 -20.20
CA ALA A 1126 75.04 58.22 -18.87
C ALA A 1126 75.88 57.50 -17.81
N LEU A 1127 76.46 58.29 -16.89
CA LEU A 1127 77.30 57.86 -15.77
C LEU A 1127 76.82 58.50 -14.46
N GLY A 1128 76.79 57.71 -13.38
CA GLY A 1128 76.43 58.18 -12.05
C GLY A 1128 77.60 58.87 -11.34
N LYS A 1129 77.33 59.91 -10.55
CA LYS A 1129 78.29 60.50 -9.60
C LYS A 1129 78.23 59.71 -8.27
N PRO A 1130 79.37 59.29 -7.65
CA PRO A 1130 80.76 59.53 -8.04
C PRO A 1130 81.25 58.60 -9.16
N VAL A 1131 81.97 59.16 -10.15
CA VAL A 1131 82.43 58.44 -11.34
C VAL A 1131 83.62 57.54 -11.01
N ARG A 1132 83.54 56.25 -11.37
CA ARG A 1132 84.66 55.28 -11.23
C ARG A 1132 85.39 55.08 -12.55
N LEU A 1133 86.72 54.87 -12.49
CA LEU A 1133 87.59 54.73 -13.67
C LEU A 1133 87.15 53.60 -14.62
N GLN A 1134 86.75 52.44 -14.10
CA GLN A 1134 86.29 51.31 -14.92
C GLN A 1134 84.95 51.57 -15.61
N GLU A 1135 84.03 52.27 -14.94
CA GLU A 1135 82.72 52.64 -15.49
C GLU A 1135 82.87 53.69 -16.58
N LEU A 1136 83.73 54.69 -16.37
CA LEU A 1136 84.10 55.70 -17.37
C LEU A 1136 84.69 55.04 -18.62
N ARG A 1137 85.62 54.09 -18.46
CA ARG A 1137 86.21 53.35 -19.58
C ARG A 1137 85.18 52.55 -20.37
N ARG A 1138 84.27 51.84 -19.68
CA ARG A 1138 83.20 51.08 -20.34
C ARG A 1138 82.23 51.99 -21.09
N ALA A 1139 81.83 53.11 -20.49
CA ALA A 1139 80.91 54.06 -21.11
C ALA A 1139 81.52 54.69 -22.37
N ILE A 1140 82.80 55.07 -22.35
CA ILE A 1140 83.49 55.61 -23.53
C ILE A 1140 83.53 54.55 -24.65
N ALA A 1141 83.92 53.31 -24.33
CA ALA A 1141 84.01 52.24 -25.33
C ALA A 1141 82.65 51.81 -25.90
N GLU A 1142 81.58 51.89 -25.11
CA GLU A 1142 80.22 51.57 -25.55
C GLU A 1142 79.63 52.68 -26.43
N VAL A 1143 79.74 53.93 -25.98
CA VAL A 1143 79.21 55.09 -26.71
C VAL A 1143 79.98 55.30 -28.01
N TRP A 1144 81.31 55.19 -28.00
CA TRP A 1144 82.13 55.28 -29.21
C TRP A 1144 81.74 54.26 -30.29
N ARG A 1145 81.28 53.07 -29.89
CA ARG A 1145 80.82 52.01 -30.80
C ARG A 1145 79.40 52.22 -31.32
N LYS A 1146 78.54 52.89 -30.55
CA LYS A 1146 77.14 53.14 -30.91
C LYS A 1146 76.99 54.31 -31.88
N THR A 1147 77.88 55.29 -31.80
CA THR A 1147 77.77 56.55 -32.56
C THR A 1147 78.64 56.57 -33.83
N ARG A 1148 79.34 55.47 -34.15
CA ARG A 1148 80.01 55.19 -35.42
C ARG A 1148 79.43 53.93 -36.05
#